data_AF-A0A150QSU7-F1
#
_entry.id   AF-A0A150QSU7-F1
#
_cell.length_a   1.000
_cell.length_b   1.000
_cell.length_c   1.000
_cell.angle_alpha   90.00
_cell.angle_beta   90.00
_cell.angle_gamma   90.00
#
_symmetry.space_group_name_H-M   'P 1'
#
loop_
_entity.id
_entity.type
_entity.pdbx_description
1 polymer ?
#
loop_
_entity_poly.entity_id
_entity_poly.type
_entity_poly.pdbx_seq_one_letter_code
_entity_poly.pdbx_strand_id
1 'polypeptide(L)'
;MLTDALGPEDARVAESMHVLATLYTKVGRYASAEGLLDSALALRKKSAQGNDKLVADMLSSMAALYRERGMAPRAEALCDRALTMHEELVGASSPEVARSLHLLASLHRDRGDYAAARFMCERALAIRERAAAHEAADLAESLDLLGRLYLDAGDHAGAEPVLKRALGIHEQALGAAHPEFATTLSDLAELYRQRGEPARAEQLARRALAIRVRSLGPAHPAVASSSGQLGGLYRDRGNFVRAEQLTRRALEVRRSSLGPEHPAVAASLDDYAGLYHDWGDYPRAERLYQQAVEIKERVLGAEHLSVATSLGHMARLQRDQGDYRSAERLQQRAMTIQARTLGQRHPELASTIDDLAQLYMDQGEYPRAEELYRRAMSIREETFGGDHPDVATSLTNLARLSWKRGDAALVEPLLERALTIKIRALGPEHSSVPMSLRYLAQVYDRRGDGVRAELTYRQALSLQEKLLGAWHPSVVPLLYDLSGMYLARGDVARALDAQARGATVRDRHAALLLAAGSEAKKRAYMAMLARETSETISLHMKHAAEDRNAARLALTTILRRKGSVLDAMADSLAALRGRLGPEDRRVLDELASVQSELSTLTLRGPGSAPIDQHRAALTALEQRRQTLEADISRRSAEFRAQAPLVTIEDVVAALPDATALVEIAMYEPYDPRTATWEAPRYAAYVLRGDGGVLSTDLGEASTIDARVKALRRALALPSLDPRPPARALDARLMEPLRALLGGARSVLVSADGALNLVPFGALVDERGSYLVESFTFTYLTSGRDLLRYRGARPAIGSKALVIADPDFGSAAVPSGERGESSGPSATNRRAADIGSVLFRPLHATVMEGRTVARTLGEARLLIGPDATEESLKAASRPHVLHLATHGFFLSGERRAWEAADDGGLAREGPPRSGAVSVENPLLRSGIALAGANLRAGEGEDGVLTALEAAGLDLQGTRLVVLSACETGVGETSSGEGVYGLRRALVIAGAETLVMSLWKIDDEATRELMTAYYAELQADRGRSDAMRAVQLSMLASGRRAHPYYWASFIVAGNATSALGRPDLPRPAVPPLPPWYCGCSAPGAAASSPGSWAILALALGLARAAARRSWDRRRRGRRRVAAAALAALLALAGCSPAITCNVTRTTSVLRPPSQAGQVTISSIRIPEEAAVQLGVVWAQSEERTSIEELMQELVKSTAAIGGNFVKIDHISTQFTVGTDDVTVFIRKNKENVQTEITQILGRVYWVSEAAP
;
A
#
# COMPACT_ATOMS: atom_id res chain seq x y z
N MET A 1 -47.20 -12.92 -31.66
CA MET A 1 -48.56 -12.35 -31.55
C MET A 1 -48.91 -11.51 -32.76
N LEU A 2 -48.36 -10.30 -32.95
CA LEU A 2 -48.67 -9.47 -34.14
C LEU A 2 -48.34 -10.17 -35.46
N THR A 3 -47.18 -10.83 -35.54
CA THR A 3 -46.76 -11.67 -36.68
C THR A 3 -47.76 -12.78 -37.03
N ASP A 4 -48.40 -13.36 -36.01
CA ASP A 4 -49.37 -14.46 -36.17
C ASP A 4 -50.77 -13.95 -36.53
N ALA A 5 -51.11 -12.73 -36.09
CA ALA A 5 -52.42 -12.11 -36.29
C ALA A 5 -52.53 -11.31 -37.60
N LEU A 6 -51.42 -10.74 -38.09
CA LEU A 6 -51.36 -9.87 -39.27
C LEU A 6 -50.56 -10.48 -40.43
N GLY A 7 -49.85 -11.59 -40.19
CA GLY A 7 -48.87 -12.16 -41.10
C GLY A 7 -47.48 -11.50 -40.95
N PRO A 8 -46.41 -12.19 -41.35
CA PRO A 8 -45.03 -11.73 -41.13
C PRO A 8 -44.60 -10.54 -41.99
N GLU A 9 -45.35 -10.19 -43.06
CA GLU A 9 -45.01 -9.10 -43.99
C GLU A 9 -45.87 -7.83 -43.80
N ASP A 10 -46.72 -7.74 -42.77
CA ASP A 10 -47.50 -6.52 -42.46
C ASP A 10 -46.59 -5.39 -41.93
N ALA A 11 -46.79 -4.17 -42.43
CA ALA A 11 -45.98 -3.00 -42.08
C ALA A 11 -45.93 -2.70 -40.57
N ARG A 12 -47.01 -2.99 -39.83
CA ARG A 12 -47.11 -2.78 -38.38
C ARG A 12 -46.22 -3.74 -37.59
N VAL A 13 -45.84 -4.87 -38.18
CA VAL A 13 -44.85 -5.79 -37.59
C VAL A 13 -43.45 -5.16 -37.64
N ALA A 14 -43.07 -4.55 -38.75
CA ALA A 14 -41.78 -3.85 -38.87
C ALA A 14 -41.71 -2.61 -37.95
N GLU A 15 -42.78 -1.83 -37.86
CA GLU A 15 -42.90 -0.72 -36.91
C GLU A 15 -42.78 -1.19 -35.44
N SER A 16 -43.45 -2.28 -35.07
CA SER A 16 -43.35 -2.87 -33.73
C SER A 16 -41.95 -3.42 -33.43
N MET A 17 -41.27 -4.00 -34.42
CA MET A 17 -39.87 -4.43 -34.30
C MET A 17 -38.92 -3.24 -34.08
N HIS A 18 -39.15 -2.11 -34.77
CA HIS A 18 -38.36 -0.88 -34.62
C HIS A 18 -38.54 -0.25 -33.23
N VAL A 19 -39.77 -0.16 -32.72
CA VAL A 19 -40.04 0.30 -31.34
C VAL A 19 -39.38 -0.62 -30.32
N LEU A 20 -39.51 -1.95 -30.46
CA LEU A 20 -38.88 -2.92 -29.58
C LEU A 20 -37.34 -2.86 -29.64
N ALA A 21 -36.77 -2.64 -30.82
CA ALA A 21 -35.32 -2.49 -30.98
C ALA A 21 -34.81 -1.24 -30.27
N THR A 22 -35.53 -0.11 -30.38
CA THR A 22 -35.19 1.14 -29.69
C THR A 22 -35.22 0.96 -28.17
N LEU A 23 -36.18 0.20 -27.65
CA LEU A 23 -36.23 -0.20 -26.24
C LEU A 23 -35.05 -1.12 -25.87
N TYR A 24 -34.70 -2.10 -26.71
CA TYR A 24 -33.56 -2.99 -26.49
C TYR A 24 -32.21 -2.25 -26.52
N THR A 25 -32.03 -1.24 -27.35
CA THR A 25 -30.88 -0.33 -27.32
C THR A 25 -30.78 0.37 -25.96
N LYS A 26 -31.90 0.92 -25.46
CA LYS A 26 -31.94 1.62 -24.15
C LYS A 26 -31.65 0.72 -22.94
N VAL A 27 -31.80 -0.60 -23.05
CA VAL A 27 -31.45 -1.58 -22.00
C VAL A 27 -30.18 -2.38 -22.30
N GLY A 28 -29.33 -1.91 -23.22
CA GLY A 28 -28.02 -2.51 -23.51
C GLY A 28 -28.08 -3.85 -24.26
N ARG A 29 -29.24 -4.28 -24.76
CA ARG A 29 -29.42 -5.53 -25.50
C ARG A 29 -29.06 -5.39 -26.98
N TYR A 30 -27.86 -4.85 -27.24
CA TYR A 30 -27.45 -4.35 -28.56
C TYR A 30 -27.57 -5.37 -29.71
N ALA A 31 -27.15 -6.63 -29.51
CA ALA A 31 -27.27 -7.66 -30.54
C ALA A 31 -28.73 -8.05 -30.83
N SER A 32 -29.62 -7.99 -29.82
CA SER A 32 -31.06 -8.18 -30.04
C SER A 32 -31.71 -6.98 -30.73
N ALA A 33 -31.24 -5.75 -30.45
CA ALA A 33 -31.70 -4.54 -31.14
C ALA A 33 -31.27 -4.52 -32.61
N GLU A 34 -30.02 -4.88 -32.91
CA GLU A 34 -29.47 -4.99 -34.27
C GLU A 34 -30.29 -5.97 -35.11
N GLY A 35 -30.46 -7.21 -34.63
CA GLY A 35 -31.23 -8.23 -35.35
C GLY A 35 -32.72 -7.86 -35.56
N LEU A 36 -33.32 -7.08 -34.65
CA LEU A 36 -34.67 -6.55 -34.84
C LEU A 36 -34.72 -5.43 -35.89
N LEU A 37 -33.75 -4.51 -35.90
CA LEU A 37 -33.66 -3.44 -36.91
C LEU A 37 -33.35 -4.00 -38.29
N ASP A 38 -32.44 -4.96 -38.41
CA ASP A 38 -32.14 -5.66 -39.67
C ASP A 38 -33.38 -6.39 -40.20
N SER A 39 -34.12 -7.09 -39.32
CA SER A 39 -35.37 -7.75 -39.69
C SER A 39 -36.45 -6.75 -40.15
N ALA A 40 -36.62 -5.64 -39.42
CA ALA A 40 -37.57 -4.60 -39.75
C ALA A 40 -37.24 -3.90 -41.09
N LEU A 41 -35.97 -3.56 -41.31
CA LEU A 41 -35.46 -2.99 -42.56
C LEU A 41 -35.64 -3.96 -43.74
N ALA A 42 -35.35 -5.26 -43.55
CA ALA A 42 -35.52 -6.28 -44.58
C ALA A 42 -36.99 -6.48 -44.98
N LEU A 43 -37.90 -6.52 -43.99
CA LEU A 43 -39.35 -6.56 -44.22
C LEU A 43 -39.83 -5.30 -44.96
N ARG A 44 -39.45 -4.11 -44.48
CA ARG A 44 -39.92 -2.86 -45.07
C ARG A 44 -39.43 -2.66 -46.50
N LYS A 45 -38.16 -3.03 -46.79
CA LYS A 45 -37.56 -2.97 -48.13
C LYS A 45 -38.30 -3.84 -49.17
N LYS A 46 -38.88 -4.97 -48.77
CA LYS A 46 -39.77 -5.76 -49.64
C LYS A 46 -41.10 -5.05 -49.93
N SER A 47 -41.68 -4.38 -48.93
CA SER A 47 -43.03 -3.80 -49.00
C SER A 47 -43.12 -2.43 -49.71
N ALA A 48 -42.05 -1.63 -49.72
CA ALA A 48 -42.15 -0.18 -49.98
C ALA A 48 -41.03 0.39 -50.88
N GLN A 49 -40.47 -0.40 -51.80
CA GLN A 49 -39.37 -0.05 -52.73
C GLN A 49 -38.05 0.48 -52.10
N GLY A 50 -38.02 0.76 -50.80
CA GLY A 50 -36.81 1.12 -50.05
C GLY A 50 -36.56 2.62 -49.83
N ASN A 51 -37.48 3.50 -50.26
CA ASN A 51 -37.39 4.94 -50.02
C ASN A 51 -38.68 5.46 -49.33
N ASP A 52 -38.73 5.32 -48.01
CA ASP A 52 -39.87 5.62 -47.14
C ASP A 52 -39.34 6.23 -45.83
N LYS A 53 -40.09 7.19 -45.26
CA LYS A 53 -39.80 7.82 -43.96
C LYS A 53 -39.49 6.78 -42.88
N LEU A 54 -40.27 5.71 -42.77
CA LEU A 54 -40.06 4.69 -41.73
C LEU A 54 -38.70 3.99 -41.88
N VAL A 55 -38.18 3.86 -43.11
CA VAL A 55 -36.82 3.33 -43.35
C VAL A 55 -35.77 4.32 -42.85
N ALA A 56 -35.96 5.62 -43.02
CA ALA A 56 -35.05 6.65 -42.52
C ALA A 56 -35.07 6.77 -40.97
N ASP A 57 -36.24 6.64 -40.34
CA ASP A 57 -36.38 6.54 -38.88
C ASP A 57 -35.66 5.28 -38.33
N MET A 58 -35.79 4.14 -39.01
CA MET A 58 -35.05 2.91 -38.68
C MET A 58 -33.53 3.07 -38.87
N LEU A 59 -33.08 3.74 -39.93
CA LEU A 59 -31.65 4.03 -40.16
C LEU A 59 -31.08 4.96 -39.07
N SER A 60 -31.82 6.00 -38.66
CA SER A 60 -31.45 6.86 -37.52
C SER A 60 -31.37 6.08 -36.20
N SER A 61 -32.27 5.10 -36.00
CA SER A 61 -32.28 4.26 -34.81
C SER A 61 -31.14 3.23 -34.81
N MET A 62 -30.76 2.73 -35.98
CA MET A 62 -29.56 1.91 -36.18
C MET A 62 -28.27 2.71 -36.01
N ALA A 63 -28.25 3.98 -36.43
CA ALA A 63 -27.16 4.91 -36.17
C ALA A 63 -26.97 5.15 -34.66
N ALA A 64 -28.06 5.40 -33.92
CA ALA A 64 -28.03 5.51 -32.47
C ALA A 64 -27.54 4.21 -31.79
N LEU A 65 -27.99 3.04 -32.26
CA LEU A 65 -27.47 1.75 -31.78
C LEU A 65 -25.97 1.58 -32.03
N TYR A 66 -25.47 1.93 -33.22
CA TYR A 66 -24.04 1.83 -33.52
C TYR A 66 -23.19 2.87 -32.77
N ARG A 67 -23.75 4.03 -32.42
CA ARG A 67 -23.14 5.00 -31.52
C ARG A 67 -22.89 4.40 -30.13
N GLU A 68 -23.92 3.80 -29.51
CA GLU A 68 -23.81 3.12 -28.20
C GLU A 68 -22.84 1.91 -28.20
N ARG A 69 -22.51 1.38 -29.38
CA ARG A 69 -21.50 0.32 -29.58
C ARG A 69 -20.12 0.84 -29.99
N GLY A 70 -19.91 2.16 -30.00
CA GLY A 70 -18.63 2.78 -30.38
C GLY A 70 -18.28 2.68 -31.88
N MET A 71 -19.22 2.27 -32.74
CA MET A 71 -19.01 2.11 -34.19
C MET A 71 -19.27 3.43 -34.94
N ALA A 72 -18.62 4.52 -34.50
CA ALA A 72 -18.88 5.89 -34.98
C ALA A 72 -18.84 6.08 -36.52
N PRO A 73 -17.98 5.41 -37.31
CA PRO A 73 -18.02 5.48 -38.78
C PRO A 73 -19.28 4.85 -39.41
N ARG A 74 -19.80 3.77 -38.81
CA ARG A 74 -21.05 3.15 -39.27
C ARG A 74 -22.27 3.96 -38.82
N ALA A 75 -22.22 4.51 -37.62
CA ALA A 75 -23.29 5.36 -37.09
C ALA A 75 -23.47 6.63 -37.93
N GLU A 76 -22.38 7.33 -38.25
CA GLU A 76 -22.37 8.51 -39.14
C GLU A 76 -22.94 8.17 -40.52
N ALA A 77 -22.40 7.17 -41.23
CA ALA A 77 -22.83 6.83 -42.58
C ALA A 77 -24.33 6.44 -42.67
N LEU A 78 -24.90 5.88 -41.60
CA LEU A 78 -26.35 5.63 -41.51
C LEU A 78 -27.13 6.91 -41.17
N CYS A 79 -26.59 7.77 -40.32
CA CYS A 79 -27.21 9.03 -39.92
C CYS A 79 -27.23 10.05 -41.07
N ASP A 80 -26.16 10.16 -41.85
CA ASP A 80 -26.09 10.97 -43.07
C ASP A 80 -27.13 10.50 -44.09
N ARG A 81 -27.18 9.18 -44.34
CA ARG A 81 -28.16 8.60 -45.26
C ARG A 81 -29.60 8.82 -44.78
N ALA A 82 -29.85 8.71 -43.47
CA ALA A 82 -31.15 9.02 -42.90
C ALA A 82 -31.49 10.52 -43.01
N LEU A 83 -30.51 11.41 -42.79
CA LEU A 83 -30.65 12.85 -42.98
C LEU A 83 -31.02 13.20 -44.42
N THR A 84 -30.30 12.67 -45.42
CA THR A 84 -30.63 12.86 -46.84
C THR A 84 -32.05 12.38 -47.15
N MET A 85 -32.43 11.18 -46.69
CA MET A 85 -33.79 10.65 -46.89
C MET A 85 -34.85 11.52 -46.20
N HIS A 86 -34.60 12.08 -45.02
CA HIS A 86 -35.52 13.01 -44.36
C HIS A 86 -35.61 14.34 -45.13
N GLU A 87 -34.49 14.92 -45.58
CA GLU A 87 -34.47 16.16 -46.37
C GLU A 87 -35.23 15.99 -47.71
N GLU A 88 -35.13 14.82 -48.37
CA GLU A 88 -35.83 14.50 -49.62
C GLU A 88 -37.34 14.19 -49.43
N LEU A 89 -37.70 13.37 -48.43
CA LEU A 89 -39.05 12.81 -48.30
C LEU A 89 -40.02 13.70 -47.51
N VAL A 90 -39.53 14.43 -46.51
CA VAL A 90 -40.36 15.29 -45.63
C VAL A 90 -39.90 16.75 -45.61
N GLY A 91 -38.80 17.08 -46.29
CA GLY A 91 -38.33 18.44 -46.51
C GLY A 91 -37.32 18.93 -45.47
N ALA A 92 -36.39 19.79 -45.91
CA ALA A 92 -35.25 20.28 -45.15
C ALA A 92 -35.56 21.20 -43.94
N SER A 93 -36.83 21.42 -43.61
CA SER A 93 -37.28 22.16 -42.41
C SER A 93 -38.25 21.34 -41.55
N SER A 94 -38.22 20.01 -41.69
CA SER A 94 -39.01 19.08 -40.90
C SER A 94 -38.36 18.76 -39.53
N PRO A 95 -39.16 18.36 -38.53
CA PRO A 95 -38.64 17.94 -37.22
C PRO A 95 -37.72 16.71 -37.31
N GLU A 96 -37.96 15.81 -38.28
CA GLU A 96 -37.14 14.63 -38.54
C GLU A 96 -35.73 15.01 -39.02
N VAL A 97 -35.60 16.03 -39.88
CA VAL A 97 -34.30 16.59 -40.28
C VAL A 97 -33.58 17.18 -39.07
N ALA A 98 -34.28 17.92 -38.19
CA ALA A 98 -33.69 18.44 -36.96
C ALA A 98 -33.22 17.32 -36.01
N ARG A 99 -33.95 16.20 -35.91
CA ARG A 99 -33.56 15.03 -35.12
C ARG A 99 -32.33 14.32 -35.69
N SER A 100 -32.26 14.13 -37.01
CA SER A 100 -31.06 13.56 -37.65
C SER A 100 -29.84 14.49 -37.49
N LEU A 101 -30.02 15.81 -37.64
CA LEU A 101 -28.96 16.78 -37.38
C LEU A 101 -28.49 16.79 -35.91
N HIS A 102 -29.39 16.58 -34.94
CA HIS A 102 -29.03 16.46 -33.52
C HIS A 102 -28.21 15.19 -33.24
N LEU A 103 -28.60 14.05 -33.82
CA LEU A 103 -27.84 12.80 -33.71
C LEU A 103 -26.46 12.92 -34.38
N LEU A 104 -26.39 13.53 -35.56
CA LEU A 104 -25.15 13.77 -36.29
C LEU A 104 -24.24 14.73 -35.50
N ALA A 105 -24.79 15.82 -34.96
CA ALA A 105 -24.07 16.72 -34.06
C ALA A 105 -23.48 15.98 -32.84
N SER A 106 -24.23 15.06 -32.26
CA SER A 106 -23.75 14.20 -31.16
C SER A 106 -22.63 13.25 -31.62
N LEU A 107 -22.68 12.72 -32.84
CA LEU A 107 -21.63 11.88 -33.42
C LEU A 107 -20.34 12.65 -33.73
N HIS A 108 -20.43 13.90 -34.20
CA HIS A 108 -19.25 14.76 -34.38
C HIS A 108 -18.65 15.18 -33.04
N ARG A 109 -19.49 15.42 -32.02
CA ARG A 109 -19.06 15.68 -30.63
C ARG A 109 -18.25 14.52 -30.07
N ASP A 110 -18.73 13.29 -30.22
CA ASP A 110 -18.04 12.07 -29.77
C ASP A 110 -16.71 11.81 -30.53
N ARG A 111 -16.47 12.52 -31.65
CA ARG A 111 -15.22 12.52 -32.43
C ARG A 111 -14.34 13.75 -32.19
N GLY A 112 -14.71 14.63 -31.26
CA GLY A 112 -13.98 15.87 -30.99
C GLY A 112 -14.04 16.91 -32.11
N ASP A 113 -14.89 16.73 -33.13
CA ASP A 113 -15.16 17.73 -34.16
C ASP A 113 -16.27 18.67 -33.68
N TYR A 114 -15.93 19.46 -32.65
CA TYR A 114 -16.86 20.38 -32.00
C TYR A 114 -17.36 21.47 -32.97
N ALA A 115 -16.61 21.79 -34.02
CA ALA A 115 -16.99 22.77 -35.04
C ALA A 115 -18.12 22.23 -35.94
N ALA A 116 -17.99 21.03 -36.51
CA ALA A 116 -19.07 20.41 -37.26
C ALA A 116 -20.28 20.08 -36.37
N ALA A 117 -20.03 19.57 -35.16
CA ALA A 117 -21.07 19.30 -34.18
C ALA A 117 -21.90 20.55 -33.86
N ARG A 118 -21.23 21.69 -33.63
CA ARG A 118 -21.88 22.97 -33.39
C ARG A 118 -22.66 23.46 -34.61
N PHE A 119 -22.10 23.40 -35.82
CA PHE A 119 -22.79 23.78 -37.06
C PHE A 119 -24.08 22.98 -37.27
N MET A 120 -24.04 21.66 -37.06
CA MET A 120 -25.21 20.78 -37.17
C MET A 120 -26.24 21.05 -36.07
N CYS A 121 -25.79 21.30 -34.83
CA CYS A 121 -26.66 21.68 -33.72
C CYS A 121 -27.35 23.02 -33.97
N GLU A 122 -26.63 24.03 -34.47
CA GLU A 122 -27.17 25.35 -34.84
C GLU A 122 -28.17 25.24 -36.01
N ARG A 123 -27.94 24.35 -37.00
CA ARG A 123 -28.96 24.02 -38.03
C ARG A 123 -30.21 23.38 -37.41
N ALA A 124 -30.05 22.41 -36.51
CA ALA A 124 -31.18 21.74 -35.84
C ALA A 124 -32.00 22.72 -35.00
N LEU A 125 -31.33 23.64 -34.28
CA LEU A 125 -31.95 24.74 -33.55
C LEU A 125 -32.74 25.66 -34.48
N ALA A 126 -32.15 26.12 -35.59
CA ALA A 126 -32.82 27.01 -36.53
C ALA A 126 -34.11 26.42 -37.15
N ILE A 127 -34.22 25.09 -37.23
CA ILE A 127 -35.46 24.39 -37.61
C ILE A 127 -36.44 24.37 -36.42
N ARG A 128 -36.01 23.88 -35.25
CA ARG A 128 -36.85 23.74 -34.04
C ARG A 128 -37.40 25.10 -33.53
N GLU A 129 -36.67 26.21 -33.73
CA GLU A 129 -37.11 27.60 -33.42
C GLU A 129 -38.29 28.07 -34.29
N ARG A 130 -38.48 27.49 -35.48
CA ARG A 130 -39.54 27.86 -36.44
C ARG A 130 -40.75 26.92 -36.36
N ALA A 131 -40.64 25.86 -35.56
CA ALA A 131 -41.63 24.81 -35.45
C ALA A 131 -42.75 25.18 -34.45
N ALA A 132 -43.76 24.30 -34.35
CA ALA A 132 -44.92 24.55 -33.51
C ALA A 132 -44.62 24.35 -32.01
N ALA A 133 -45.44 24.94 -31.14
CA ALA A 133 -45.23 24.96 -29.68
C ALA A 133 -45.10 23.58 -29.01
N HIS A 134 -45.56 22.49 -29.66
CA HIS A 134 -45.39 21.13 -29.15
C HIS A 134 -43.96 20.57 -29.32
N GLU A 135 -43.12 21.21 -30.14
CA GLU A 135 -41.70 20.90 -30.31
C GLU A 135 -40.77 21.70 -29.37
N ALA A 136 -41.34 22.47 -28.43
CA ALA A 136 -40.56 23.24 -27.46
C ALA A 136 -39.62 22.34 -26.61
N ALA A 137 -40.01 21.11 -26.31
CA ALA A 137 -39.18 20.12 -25.62
C ALA A 137 -37.91 19.75 -26.43
N ASP A 138 -38.10 19.47 -27.72
CA ASP A 138 -37.05 19.17 -28.69
C ASP A 138 -36.12 20.38 -28.91
N LEU A 139 -36.66 21.59 -28.96
CA LEU A 139 -35.86 22.83 -29.02
C LEU A 139 -34.91 22.92 -27.82
N ALA A 140 -35.40 22.67 -26.61
CA ALA A 140 -34.60 22.68 -25.39
C ALA A 140 -33.55 21.56 -25.36
N GLU A 141 -33.85 20.35 -25.86
CA GLU A 141 -32.87 19.26 -25.99
C GLU A 141 -31.67 19.66 -26.90
N SER A 142 -31.92 20.36 -28.01
CA SER A 142 -30.84 20.89 -28.85
C SER A 142 -30.08 22.04 -28.17
N LEU A 143 -30.74 22.86 -27.33
CA LEU A 143 -30.04 23.86 -26.53
C LEU A 143 -29.16 23.20 -25.46
N ASP A 144 -29.58 22.10 -24.83
CA ASP A 144 -28.74 21.30 -23.92
C ASP A 144 -27.53 20.70 -24.65
N LEU A 145 -27.68 20.22 -25.88
CA LEU A 145 -26.54 19.77 -26.70
C LEU A 145 -25.57 20.92 -27.03
N LEU A 146 -26.08 22.09 -27.43
CA LEU A 146 -25.24 23.27 -27.67
C LEU A 146 -24.54 23.74 -26.38
N GLY A 147 -25.21 23.72 -25.24
CA GLY A 147 -24.62 24.00 -23.93
C GLY A 147 -23.48 23.04 -23.60
N ARG A 148 -23.65 21.74 -23.84
CA ARG A 148 -22.60 20.73 -23.68
C ARG A 148 -21.43 20.90 -24.65
N LEU A 149 -21.68 21.31 -25.89
CA LEU A 149 -20.62 21.67 -26.85
C LEU A 149 -19.80 22.88 -26.41
N TYR A 150 -20.43 23.89 -25.81
CA TYR A 150 -19.72 25.00 -25.19
C TYR A 150 -18.89 24.56 -23.97
N LEU A 151 -19.39 23.64 -23.14
CA LEU A 151 -18.63 23.08 -22.02
C LEU A 151 -17.40 22.29 -22.49
N ASP A 152 -17.54 21.43 -23.50
CA ASP A 152 -16.40 20.68 -24.06
C ASP A 152 -15.32 21.60 -24.66
N ALA A 153 -15.72 22.77 -25.18
CA ALA A 153 -14.82 23.81 -25.67
C ALA A 153 -14.28 24.74 -24.56
N GLY A 154 -14.68 24.55 -23.31
CA GLY A 154 -14.31 25.40 -22.16
C GLY A 154 -14.98 26.78 -22.13
N ASP A 155 -15.94 27.07 -23.01
CA ASP A 155 -16.69 28.33 -23.05
C ASP A 155 -17.88 28.31 -22.07
N HIS A 156 -17.56 28.42 -20.79
CA HIS A 156 -18.57 28.49 -19.73
C HIS A 156 -19.48 29.73 -19.84
N ALA A 157 -19.02 30.78 -20.51
CA ALA A 157 -19.76 32.03 -20.70
C ALA A 157 -20.83 31.90 -21.79
N GLY A 158 -20.55 31.16 -22.87
CA GLY A 158 -21.52 30.78 -23.90
C GLY A 158 -22.50 29.69 -23.43
N ALA A 159 -22.04 28.74 -22.62
CA ALA A 159 -22.87 27.65 -22.10
C ALA A 159 -23.99 28.12 -21.15
N GLU A 160 -23.70 29.05 -20.22
CA GLU A 160 -24.63 29.49 -19.16
C GLU A 160 -25.97 30.07 -19.68
N PRO A 161 -26.02 31.02 -20.64
CA PRO A 161 -27.27 31.55 -21.16
C PRO A 161 -28.08 30.52 -21.96
N VAL A 162 -27.41 29.64 -22.72
CA VAL A 162 -28.05 28.61 -23.54
C VAL A 162 -28.73 27.56 -22.65
N LEU A 163 -28.03 27.05 -21.64
CA LEU A 163 -28.59 26.09 -20.69
C LEU A 163 -29.71 26.71 -19.82
N LYS A 164 -29.60 27.98 -19.40
CA LYS A 164 -30.71 28.67 -18.71
C LYS A 164 -31.94 28.84 -19.60
N ARG A 165 -31.76 29.06 -20.91
CA ARG A 165 -32.86 29.11 -21.87
C ARG A 165 -33.53 27.74 -22.05
N ALA A 166 -32.74 26.68 -22.21
CA ALA A 166 -33.25 25.30 -22.26
C ALA A 166 -34.10 24.97 -21.02
N LEU A 167 -33.59 25.30 -19.82
CA LEU A 167 -34.25 25.06 -18.55
C LEU A 167 -35.63 25.74 -18.47
N GLY A 168 -35.71 27.01 -18.88
CA GLY A 168 -36.97 27.77 -18.90
C GLY A 168 -37.98 27.22 -19.92
N ILE A 169 -37.51 26.73 -21.06
CA ILE A 169 -38.36 26.11 -22.08
C ILE A 169 -38.89 24.75 -21.60
N HIS A 170 -38.06 23.89 -20.99
CA HIS A 170 -38.55 22.65 -20.36
C HIS A 170 -39.53 22.92 -19.22
N GLU A 171 -39.31 23.96 -18.41
CA GLU A 171 -40.24 24.35 -17.34
C GLU A 171 -41.62 24.73 -17.89
N GLN A 172 -41.68 25.45 -19.00
CA GLN A 172 -42.93 25.87 -19.66
C GLN A 172 -43.60 24.73 -20.42
N ALA A 173 -42.83 23.89 -21.13
CA ALA A 173 -43.37 22.85 -22.01
C ALA A 173 -43.72 21.54 -21.27
N LEU A 174 -42.96 21.17 -20.24
CA LEU A 174 -43.03 19.87 -19.57
C LEU A 174 -43.22 19.97 -18.04
N GLY A 175 -42.98 21.15 -17.46
CA GLY A 175 -43.09 21.40 -16.02
C GLY A 175 -41.81 21.09 -15.22
N ALA A 176 -41.63 21.83 -14.12
CA ALA A 176 -40.44 21.76 -13.25
C ALA A 176 -40.20 20.40 -12.52
N ALA A 177 -41.05 19.41 -12.75
CA ALA A 177 -40.93 18.05 -12.23
C ALA A 177 -40.61 17.01 -13.31
N HIS A 178 -40.43 17.43 -14.57
CA HIS A 178 -40.13 16.51 -15.67
C HIS A 178 -38.67 16.00 -15.63
N PRO A 179 -38.39 14.74 -16.02
CA PRO A 179 -37.03 14.22 -16.13
C PRO A 179 -36.07 15.05 -16.98
N GLU A 180 -36.54 15.64 -18.08
CA GLU A 180 -35.70 16.46 -18.96
C GLU A 180 -35.33 17.82 -18.34
N PHE A 181 -36.24 18.44 -17.58
CA PHE A 181 -35.89 19.60 -16.76
C PHE A 181 -34.77 19.26 -15.75
N ALA A 182 -34.73 18.02 -15.25
CA ALA A 182 -33.62 17.53 -14.43
C ALA A 182 -32.34 17.20 -15.26
N THR A 183 -32.43 17.03 -16.57
CA THR A 183 -31.28 16.92 -17.50
C THR A 183 -30.58 18.26 -17.64
N THR A 184 -31.31 19.34 -17.97
CA THR A 184 -30.69 20.68 -18.01
C THR A 184 -30.15 21.13 -16.65
N LEU A 185 -30.80 20.76 -15.53
CA LEU A 185 -30.24 21.00 -14.18
C LEU A 185 -28.93 20.25 -13.96
N SER A 186 -28.78 19.03 -14.48
CA SER A 186 -27.51 18.28 -14.45
C SER A 186 -26.44 18.96 -15.32
N ASP A 187 -26.78 19.44 -16.51
CA ASP A 187 -25.81 20.12 -17.40
C ASP A 187 -25.39 21.49 -16.84
N LEU A 188 -26.30 22.24 -16.21
CA LEU A 188 -25.96 23.44 -15.43
C LEU A 188 -25.12 23.11 -14.18
N ALA A 189 -25.37 21.99 -13.51
CA ALA A 189 -24.53 21.56 -12.40
C ALA A 189 -23.09 21.25 -12.87
N GLU A 190 -22.94 20.64 -14.04
CA GLU A 190 -21.63 20.41 -14.66
C GLU A 190 -20.92 21.71 -15.03
N LEU A 191 -21.63 22.68 -15.60
CA LEU A 191 -21.09 24.03 -15.85
C LEU A 191 -20.52 24.67 -14.59
N TYR A 192 -21.30 24.73 -13.51
CA TYR A 192 -20.83 25.32 -12.25
C TYR A 192 -19.78 24.46 -11.55
N ARG A 193 -19.69 23.15 -11.85
CA ARG A 193 -18.59 22.28 -11.38
C ARG A 193 -17.28 22.69 -12.06
N GLN A 194 -17.26 22.73 -13.39
CA GLN A 194 -16.09 23.07 -14.18
C GLN A 194 -15.60 24.49 -13.91
N ARG A 195 -16.51 25.44 -13.67
CA ARG A 195 -16.19 26.84 -13.33
C ARG A 195 -15.63 27.04 -11.90
N GLY A 196 -15.59 26.00 -11.07
CA GLY A 196 -15.14 26.11 -9.68
C GLY A 196 -16.17 26.73 -8.73
N GLU A 197 -17.46 26.61 -9.03
CA GLU A 197 -18.58 27.06 -8.20
C GLU A 197 -19.37 25.88 -7.56
N PRO A 198 -18.71 24.95 -6.85
CA PRO A 198 -19.28 23.64 -6.51
C PRO A 198 -20.48 23.70 -5.57
N ALA A 199 -20.68 24.79 -4.83
CA ALA A 199 -21.88 24.97 -4.01
C ALA A 199 -23.16 25.17 -4.85
N ARG A 200 -23.06 25.86 -5.99
CA ARG A 200 -24.19 26.00 -6.94
C ARG A 200 -24.43 24.70 -7.68
N ALA A 201 -23.35 24.05 -8.11
CA ALA A 201 -23.42 22.72 -8.73
C ALA A 201 -24.11 21.68 -7.83
N GLU A 202 -23.72 21.62 -6.54
CA GLU A 202 -24.34 20.74 -5.55
C GLU A 202 -25.85 21.01 -5.38
N GLN A 203 -26.26 22.28 -5.32
CA GLN A 203 -27.68 22.65 -5.21
C GLN A 203 -28.50 22.17 -6.42
N LEU A 204 -27.97 22.34 -7.63
CA LEU A 204 -28.63 21.94 -8.88
C LEU A 204 -28.67 20.41 -9.03
N ALA A 205 -27.56 19.72 -8.77
CA ALA A 205 -27.49 18.26 -8.80
C ALA A 205 -28.41 17.60 -7.76
N ARG A 206 -28.51 18.15 -6.53
CA ARG A 206 -29.50 17.73 -5.53
C ARG A 206 -30.94 17.92 -6.02
N ARG A 207 -31.26 19.04 -6.68
CA ARG A 207 -32.60 19.30 -7.27
C ARG A 207 -32.91 18.30 -8.39
N ALA A 208 -31.96 18.07 -9.31
CA ALA A 208 -32.09 17.10 -10.40
C ALA A 208 -32.34 15.67 -9.87
N LEU A 209 -31.57 15.24 -8.86
CA LEU A 209 -31.74 13.96 -8.18
C LEU A 209 -33.13 13.84 -7.54
N ALA A 210 -33.57 14.85 -6.78
CA ALA A 210 -34.87 14.84 -6.12
C ALA A 210 -36.05 14.76 -7.11
N ILE A 211 -35.95 15.43 -8.26
CA ILE A 211 -36.94 15.36 -9.34
C ILE A 211 -36.97 13.95 -9.93
N ARG A 212 -35.82 13.39 -10.33
CA ARG A 212 -35.76 12.05 -10.94
C ARG A 212 -36.22 10.96 -9.97
N VAL A 213 -35.92 11.05 -8.67
CA VAL A 213 -36.44 10.12 -7.66
C VAL A 213 -37.97 10.18 -7.56
N ARG A 214 -38.56 11.39 -7.59
CA ARG A 214 -40.01 11.58 -7.50
C ARG A 214 -40.74 11.10 -8.76
N SER A 215 -40.20 11.41 -9.94
CA SER A 215 -40.90 11.22 -11.21
C SER A 215 -40.63 9.86 -11.88
N LEU A 216 -39.52 9.20 -11.56
CA LEU A 216 -39.13 7.90 -12.14
C LEU A 216 -38.99 6.77 -11.12
N GLY A 217 -39.07 7.09 -9.82
CA GLY A 217 -38.84 6.15 -8.72
C GLY A 217 -37.34 5.93 -8.41
N PRO A 218 -37.01 5.48 -7.19
CA PRO A 218 -35.62 5.44 -6.69
C PRO A 218 -34.72 4.40 -7.37
N ALA A 219 -35.29 3.42 -8.07
CA ALA A 219 -34.57 2.35 -8.76
C ALA A 219 -34.26 2.65 -10.24
N HIS A 220 -34.63 3.82 -10.76
CA HIS A 220 -34.45 4.14 -12.18
C HIS A 220 -32.98 4.50 -12.51
N PRO A 221 -32.40 4.06 -13.64
CA PRO A 221 -31.01 4.36 -14.02
C PRO A 221 -30.63 5.86 -14.01
N ALA A 222 -31.58 6.76 -14.35
CA ALA A 222 -31.34 8.21 -14.29
C ALA A 222 -31.13 8.74 -12.84
N VAL A 223 -31.71 8.07 -11.83
CA VAL A 223 -31.43 8.37 -10.41
C VAL A 223 -29.99 7.98 -10.06
N ALA A 224 -29.50 6.86 -10.59
CA ALA A 224 -28.10 6.47 -10.43
C ALA A 224 -27.15 7.47 -11.10
N SER A 225 -27.42 7.94 -12.32
CA SER A 225 -26.60 8.96 -12.98
C SER A 225 -26.58 10.28 -12.19
N SER A 226 -27.72 10.70 -11.64
CA SER A 226 -27.79 11.91 -10.79
C SER A 226 -27.04 11.73 -9.46
N SER A 227 -27.11 10.53 -8.88
CA SER A 227 -26.37 10.17 -7.67
C SER A 227 -24.86 10.14 -7.93
N GLY A 228 -24.43 9.57 -9.05
CA GLY A 228 -23.03 9.56 -9.49
C GLY A 228 -22.47 10.97 -9.74
N GLN A 229 -23.23 11.84 -10.42
CA GLN A 229 -22.84 13.24 -10.61
C GLN A 229 -22.66 13.98 -9.28
N LEU A 230 -23.60 13.79 -8.34
CA LEU A 230 -23.49 14.37 -7.00
C LEU A 230 -22.33 13.73 -6.19
N GLY A 231 -22.04 12.45 -6.40
CA GLY A 231 -20.88 11.76 -5.84
C GLY A 231 -19.55 12.35 -6.34
N GLY A 232 -19.44 12.59 -7.65
CA GLY A 232 -18.31 13.30 -8.27
C GLY A 232 -18.12 14.71 -7.68
N LEU A 233 -19.20 15.47 -7.53
CA LEU A 233 -19.17 16.78 -6.87
C LEU A 233 -18.66 16.76 -5.42
N TYR A 234 -18.91 15.68 -4.68
CA TYR A 234 -18.33 15.52 -3.34
C TYR A 234 -16.88 15.04 -3.37
N ARG A 235 -16.51 14.18 -4.34
CA ARG A 235 -15.13 13.72 -4.56
C ARG A 235 -14.21 14.89 -4.88
N ASP A 236 -14.62 15.77 -5.80
CA ASP A 236 -13.87 16.96 -6.21
C ASP A 236 -13.65 17.97 -5.06
N ARG A 237 -14.40 17.83 -3.95
CA ARG A 237 -14.32 18.63 -2.72
C ARG A 237 -13.72 17.85 -1.53
N GLY A 238 -13.19 16.65 -1.74
CA GLY A 238 -12.60 15.81 -0.68
C GLY A 238 -13.59 15.20 0.29
N ASN A 239 -14.90 15.32 0.07
CA ASN A 239 -15.91 14.69 0.92
C ASN A 239 -16.14 13.24 0.47
N PHE A 240 -15.08 12.43 0.62
CA PHE A 240 -15.04 11.07 0.13
C PHE A 240 -16.12 10.18 0.77
N VAL A 241 -16.53 10.45 2.02
CA VAL A 241 -17.60 9.72 2.71
C VAL A 241 -18.96 9.92 2.03
N ARG A 242 -19.35 11.17 1.71
CA ARG A 242 -20.61 11.42 0.97
C ARG A 242 -20.51 10.95 -0.48
N ALA A 243 -19.35 11.09 -1.10
CA ALA A 243 -19.10 10.56 -2.44
C ALA A 243 -19.28 9.03 -2.48
N GLU A 244 -18.72 8.29 -1.51
CA GLU A 244 -18.83 6.83 -1.40
C GLU A 244 -20.29 6.39 -1.27
N GLN A 245 -21.06 7.02 -0.37
CA GLN A 245 -22.48 6.72 -0.20
C GLN A 245 -23.28 6.86 -1.51
N LEU A 246 -23.03 7.93 -2.27
CA LEU A 246 -23.75 8.24 -3.50
C LEU A 246 -23.31 7.38 -4.69
N THR A 247 -22.00 7.17 -4.86
CA THR A 247 -21.46 6.34 -5.93
C THR A 247 -21.78 4.85 -5.70
N ARG A 248 -21.73 4.37 -4.44
CA ARG A 248 -22.19 3.02 -4.09
C ARG A 248 -23.69 2.84 -4.37
N ARG A 249 -24.53 3.81 -4.00
CA ARG A 249 -25.96 3.80 -4.33
C ARG A 249 -26.20 3.80 -5.85
N ALA A 250 -25.43 4.57 -6.62
CA ALA A 250 -25.51 4.58 -8.09
C ALA A 250 -25.17 3.20 -8.69
N LEU A 251 -24.11 2.56 -8.19
CA LEU A 251 -23.71 1.20 -8.56
C LEU A 251 -24.80 0.18 -8.21
N GLU A 252 -25.32 0.21 -6.98
CA GLU A 252 -26.40 -0.68 -6.51
C GLU A 252 -27.66 -0.55 -7.39
N VAL A 253 -28.13 0.68 -7.65
CA VAL A 253 -29.30 0.94 -8.50
C VAL A 253 -29.08 0.45 -9.94
N ARG A 254 -27.93 0.76 -10.56
CA ARG A 254 -27.64 0.27 -11.93
C ARG A 254 -27.54 -1.26 -11.96
N ARG A 255 -26.93 -1.88 -10.95
CA ARG A 255 -26.80 -3.35 -10.84
C ARG A 255 -28.15 -4.04 -10.69
N SER A 256 -29.09 -3.47 -9.92
CA SER A 256 -30.43 -4.03 -9.76
C SER A 256 -31.36 -3.78 -10.96
N SER A 257 -31.23 -2.62 -11.63
CA SER A 257 -32.13 -2.22 -12.73
C SER A 257 -31.69 -2.70 -14.12
N LEU A 258 -30.39 -2.89 -14.36
CA LEU A 258 -29.83 -3.25 -15.66
C LEU A 258 -29.10 -4.61 -15.66
N GLY A 259 -28.92 -5.22 -14.48
CA GLY A 259 -28.12 -6.43 -14.29
C GLY A 259 -26.61 -6.15 -14.12
N PRO A 260 -25.85 -7.08 -13.52
CA PRO A 260 -24.45 -6.87 -13.16
C PRO A 260 -23.50 -6.68 -14.35
N GLU A 261 -23.88 -7.19 -15.51
CA GLU A 261 -23.09 -7.20 -16.74
C GLU A 261 -23.27 -5.93 -17.61
N HIS A 262 -24.15 -5.01 -17.22
CA HIS A 262 -24.44 -3.85 -18.06
C HIS A 262 -23.24 -2.87 -18.09
N PRO A 263 -22.88 -2.27 -19.25
CA PRO A 263 -21.77 -1.30 -19.34
C PRO A 263 -21.86 -0.12 -18.35
N ALA A 264 -23.07 0.33 -18.01
CA ALA A 264 -23.29 1.34 -16.97
C ALA A 264 -22.91 0.90 -15.55
N VAL A 265 -22.96 -0.41 -15.24
CA VAL A 265 -22.43 -0.96 -13.98
C VAL A 265 -20.91 -0.85 -14.00
N ALA A 266 -20.25 -1.21 -15.10
CA ALA A 266 -18.80 -1.05 -15.24
C ALA A 266 -18.36 0.42 -15.12
N ALA A 267 -19.08 1.37 -15.74
CA ALA A 267 -18.82 2.80 -15.55
C ALA A 267 -18.96 3.23 -14.08
N SER A 268 -19.93 2.68 -13.35
CA SER A 268 -20.10 2.94 -11.91
C SER A 268 -18.95 2.36 -11.08
N LEU A 269 -18.35 1.24 -11.51
CA LEU A 269 -17.17 0.66 -10.91
C LEU A 269 -15.93 1.53 -11.18
N ASP A 270 -15.77 2.10 -12.37
CA ASP A 270 -14.72 3.10 -12.65
C ASP A 270 -14.89 4.36 -11.79
N ASP A 271 -16.11 4.90 -11.68
CA ASP A 271 -16.39 6.08 -10.85
C ASP A 271 -16.02 5.81 -9.37
N TYR A 272 -16.33 4.61 -8.88
CA TYR A 272 -16.03 4.19 -7.51
C TYR A 272 -14.54 3.88 -7.31
N ALA A 273 -13.88 3.32 -8.32
CA ALA A 273 -12.44 3.11 -8.33
C ALA A 273 -11.68 4.45 -8.30
N GLY A 274 -12.12 5.42 -9.11
CA GLY A 274 -11.58 6.78 -9.13
C GLY A 274 -11.75 7.49 -7.80
N LEU A 275 -12.90 7.31 -7.14
CA LEU A 275 -13.10 7.81 -5.77
C LEU A 275 -12.04 7.27 -4.80
N TYR A 276 -11.76 5.95 -4.81
CA TYR A 276 -10.74 5.39 -3.92
C TYR A 276 -9.31 5.72 -4.34
N HIS A 277 -9.06 5.94 -5.63
CA HIS A 277 -7.78 6.44 -6.15
C HIS A 277 -7.51 7.86 -5.62
N ASP A 278 -8.47 8.77 -5.77
CA ASP A 278 -8.40 10.16 -5.27
C ASP A 278 -8.37 10.26 -3.73
N TRP A 279 -8.80 9.21 -3.02
CA TRP A 279 -8.75 9.10 -1.56
C TRP A 279 -7.44 8.43 -1.05
N GLY A 280 -6.67 7.79 -1.93
CA GLY A 280 -5.45 7.05 -1.56
C GLY A 280 -5.64 5.59 -1.12
N ASP A 281 -6.84 5.00 -1.27
CA ASP A 281 -7.06 3.55 -1.11
C ASP A 281 -6.86 2.84 -2.46
N TYR A 282 -5.62 2.84 -2.94
CA TYR A 282 -5.26 2.18 -4.21
C TYR A 282 -5.61 0.68 -4.23
N PRO A 283 -5.51 -0.10 -3.13
CA PRO A 283 -5.91 -1.51 -3.11
C PRO A 283 -7.39 -1.78 -3.37
N ARG A 284 -8.30 -0.84 -3.04
CA ARG A 284 -9.71 -0.90 -3.47
C ARG A 284 -9.89 -0.44 -4.90
N ALA A 285 -9.25 0.66 -5.29
CA ALA A 285 -9.31 1.21 -6.64
C ALA A 285 -8.89 0.17 -7.70
N GLU A 286 -7.80 -0.56 -7.48
CA GLU A 286 -7.27 -1.55 -8.42
C GLU A 286 -8.30 -2.66 -8.72
N ARG A 287 -9.02 -3.15 -7.70
CA ARG A 287 -10.03 -4.20 -7.86
C ARG A 287 -11.23 -3.72 -8.65
N LEU A 288 -11.67 -2.50 -8.40
CA LEU A 288 -12.86 -1.92 -9.03
C LEU A 288 -12.58 -1.57 -10.50
N TYR A 289 -11.41 -1.01 -10.82
CA TYR A 289 -10.98 -0.82 -12.22
C TYR A 289 -10.84 -2.16 -12.95
N GLN A 290 -10.23 -3.18 -12.33
CA GLN A 290 -10.10 -4.51 -12.94
C GLN A 290 -11.47 -5.11 -13.31
N GLN A 291 -12.45 -5.04 -12.39
CA GLN A 291 -13.83 -5.49 -12.65
C GLN A 291 -14.51 -4.67 -13.77
N ALA A 292 -14.28 -3.36 -13.82
CA ALA A 292 -14.81 -2.51 -14.88
C ALA A 292 -14.24 -2.88 -16.26
N VAL A 293 -12.93 -3.14 -16.36
CA VAL A 293 -12.27 -3.63 -17.59
C VAL A 293 -12.88 -4.97 -18.02
N GLU A 294 -12.95 -5.96 -17.13
CA GLU A 294 -13.44 -7.31 -17.43
C GLU A 294 -14.90 -7.34 -17.95
N ILE A 295 -15.78 -6.51 -17.37
CA ILE A 295 -17.17 -6.39 -17.85
C ILE A 295 -17.19 -5.73 -19.24
N LYS A 296 -16.46 -4.63 -19.43
CA LYS A 296 -16.43 -3.91 -20.72
C LYS A 296 -15.83 -4.74 -21.84
N GLU A 297 -14.71 -5.43 -21.61
CA GLU A 297 -14.07 -6.27 -22.62
C GLU A 297 -15.00 -7.40 -23.11
N ARG A 298 -15.73 -8.03 -22.18
CA ARG A 298 -16.67 -9.12 -22.49
C ARG A 298 -17.94 -8.66 -23.19
N VAL A 299 -18.45 -7.47 -22.88
CA VAL A 299 -19.77 -7.00 -23.35
C VAL A 299 -19.67 -6.04 -24.56
N LEU A 300 -18.61 -5.23 -24.63
CA LEU A 300 -18.37 -4.26 -25.71
C LEU A 300 -17.25 -4.68 -26.67
N GLY A 301 -16.36 -5.59 -26.23
CA GLY A 301 -15.19 -6.03 -26.98
C GLY A 301 -13.89 -5.33 -26.54
N ALA A 302 -12.77 -6.03 -26.73
CA ALA A 302 -11.45 -5.63 -26.23
C ALA A 302 -10.84 -4.35 -26.87
N GLU A 303 -11.38 -3.91 -28.01
CA GLU A 303 -10.97 -2.69 -28.75
C GLU A 303 -11.98 -1.54 -28.58
N HIS A 304 -12.92 -1.61 -27.64
CA HIS A 304 -13.90 -0.54 -27.42
C HIS A 304 -13.29 0.65 -26.65
N LEU A 305 -13.68 1.89 -26.96
CA LEU A 305 -13.13 3.09 -26.32
C LEU A 305 -13.28 3.11 -24.81
N SER A 306 -14.43 2.68 -24.28
CA SER A 306 -14.64 2.58 -22.83
C SER A 306 -13.68 1.61 -22.13
N VAL A 307 -13.12 0.62 -22.84
CA VAL A 307 -12.04 -0.24 -22.33
C VAL A 307 -10.75 0.58 -22.24
N ALA A 308 -10.40 1.34 -23.29
CA ALA A 308 -9.24 2.22 -23.28
C ALA A 308 -9.27 3.23 -22.12
N THR A 309 -10.44 3.81 -21.80
CA THR A 309 -10.62 4.70 -20.64
C THR A 309 -10.25 4.01 -19.32
N SER A 310 -10.80 2.82 -19.05
CA SER A 310 -10.50 2.06 -17.83
C SER A 310 -9.05 1.58 -17.77
N LEU A 311 -8.47 1.18 -18.91
CA LEU A 311 -7.04 0.83 -19.02
C LEU A 311 -6.16 2.03 -18.65
N GLY A 312 -6.47 3.24 -19.13
CA GLY A 312 -5.75 4.46 -18.78
C GLY A 312 -5.88 4.84 -17.29
N HIS A 313 -7.07 4.68 -16.71
CA HIS A 313 -7.27 4.86 -15.27
C HIS A 313 -6.43 3.88 -14.44
N MET A 314 -6.43 2.60 -14.83
CA MET A 314 -5.62 1.56 -14.18
C MET A 314 -4.11 1.79 -14.40
N ALA A 315 -3.70 2.33 -15.55
CA ALA A 315 -2.30 2.71 -15.81
C ALA A 315 -1.83 3.83 -14.89
N ARG A 316 -2.64 4.88 -14.68
CA ARG A 316 -2.33 5.94 -13.69
C ARG A 316 -2.18 5.37 -12.29
N LEU A 317 -3.10 4.50 -11.86
CA LEU A 317 -3.02 3.84 -10.55
C LEU A 317 -1.74 3.02 -10.40
N GLN A 318 -1.37 2.23 -11.41
CA GLN A 318 -0.15 1.42 -11.40
C GLN A 318 1.12 2.28 -11.38
N ARG A 319 1.14 3.41 -12.10
CA ARG A 319 2.21 4.41 -12.01
C ARG A 319 2.34 4.96 -10.59
N ASP A 320 1.23 5.33 -9.96
CA ASP A 320 1.23 5.88 -8.59
C ASP A 320 1.58 4.82 -7.52
N GLN A 321 1.44 3.53 -7.85
CA GLN A 321 1.96 2.38 -7.09
C GLN A 321 3.43 2.02 -7.39
N GLY A 322 4.05 2.60 -8.43
CA GLY A 322 5.42 2.31 -8.86
C GLY A 322 5.59 1.16 -9.86
N ASP A 323 4.50 0.51 -10.30
CA ASP A 323 4.54 -0.50 -11.37
C ASP A 323 4.52 0.16 -12.76
N TYR A 324 5.61 0.85 -13.07
CA TYR A 324 5.77 1.59 -14.33
C TYR A 324 5.70 0.69 -15.56
N ARG A 325 6.08 -0.58 -15.46
CA ARG A 325 6.04 -1.54 -16.59
C ARG A 325 4.61 -1.95 -16.92
N SER A 326 3.80 -2.28 -15.92
CA SER A 326 2.40 -2.59 -16.17
C SER A 326 1.64 -1.35 -16.66
N ALA A 327 1.90 -0.18 -16.05
CA ALA A 327 1.35 1.11 -16.49
C ALA A 327 1.67 1.40 -17.97
N GLU A 328 2.91 1.20 -18.42
CA GLU A 328 3.31 1.45 -19.81
C GLU A 328 2.50 0.59 -20.79
N ARG A 329 2.35 -0.71 -20.51
CA ARG A 329 1.59 -1.64 -21.38
C ARG A 329 0.11 -1.26 -21.46
N LEU A 330 -0.51 -0.95 -20.32
CA LEU A 330 -1.92 -0.54 -20.27
C LEU A 330 -2.12 0.77 -21.05
N GLN A 331 -1.23 1.74 -20.87
CA GLN A 331 -1.29 3.03 -21.54
C GLN A 331 -1.05 2.92 -23.05
N GLN A 332 -0.09 2.12 -23.49
CA GLN A 332 0.15 1.83 -24.91
C GLN A 332 -1.05 1.13 -25.56
N ARG A 333 -1.71 0.21 -24.84
CA ARG A 333 -2.93 -0.44 -25.33
C ARG A 333 -4.09 0.54 -25.44
N ALA A 334 -4.34 1.35 -24.42
CA ALA A 334 -5.35 2.41 -24.45
C ALA A 334 -5.12 3.40 -25.62
N MET A 335 -3.88 3.86 -25.78
CA MET A 335 -3.46 4.75 -26.88
C MET A 335 -3.66 4.10 -28.25
N THR A 336 -3.38 2.81 -28.40
CA THR A 336 -3.58 2.07 -29.66
C THR A 336 -5.05 1.99 -30.04
N ILE A 337 -5.92 1.67 -29.07
CA ILE A 337 -7.37 1.62 -29.27
C ILE A 337 -7.91 2.99 -29.66
N GLN A 338 -7.58 4.04 -28.90
CA GLN A 338 -8.01 5.41 -29.20
C GLN A 338 -7.50 5.91 -30.56
N ALA A 339 -6.21 5.71 -30.87
CA ALA A 339 -5.64 6.17 -32.13
C ALA A 339 -6.23 5.48 -33.36
N ARG A 340 -6.71 4.23 -33.24
CA ARG A 340 -7.44 3.51 -34.29
C ARG A 340 -8.88 3.99 -34.43
N THR A 341 -9.58 4.23 -33.33
CA THR A 341 -11.03 4.49 -33.33
C THR A 341 -11.39 5.96 -33.48
N LEU A 342 -10.59 6.86 -32.90
CA LEU A 342 -10.80 8.32 -32.89
C LEU A 342 -9.84 9.08 -33.82
N GLY A 343 -8.77 8.43 -34.28
CA GLY A 343 -7.74 9.05 -35.10
C GLY A 343 -6.65 9.79 -34.32
N GLN A 344 -5.60 10.22 -35.03
CA GLN A 344 -4.33 10.68 -34.42
C GLN A 344 -4.35 12.09 -33.82
N ARG A 345 -5.45 12.84 -33.98
CA ARG A 345 -5.64 14.23 -33.52
C ARG A 345 -6.76 14.41 -32.49
N HIS A 346 -7.28 13.32 -31.90
CA HIS A 346 -8.39 13.43 -30.95
C HIS A 346 -7.95 13.99 -29.58
N PRO A 347 -8.72 14.88 -28.92
CA PRO A 347 -8.41 15.38 -27.57
C PRO A 347 -8.22 14.30 -26.51
N GLU A 348 -9.06 13.25 -26.49
CA GLU A 348 -8.87 12.13 -25.55
C GLU A 348 -7.52 11.42 -25.76
N LEU A 349 -7.07 11.29 -27.01
CA LEU A 349 -5.76 10.70 -27.32
C LEU A 349 -4.64 11.59 -26.79
N ALA A 350 -4.79 12.92 -26.81
CA ALA A 350 -3.83 13.84 -26.22
C ALA A 350 -3.67 13.61 -24.71
N SER A 351 -4.76 13.36 -23.98
CA SER A 351 -4.69 13.03 -22.55
C SER A 351 -4.00 11.69 -22.28
N THR A 352 -4.22 10.68 -23.11
CA THR A 352 -3.50 9.39 -23.01
C THR A 352 -2.01 9.54 -23.35
N ILE A 353 -1.66 10.40 -24.31
CA ILE A 353 -0.27 10.77 -24.63
C ILE A 353 0.39 11.52 -23.46
N ASP A 354 -0.32 12.45 -22.82
CA ASP A 354 0.12 13.25 -21.67
C ASP A 354 0.41 12.35 -20.44
N ASP A 355 -0.47 11.36 -20.16
CA ASP A 355 -0.26 10.35 -19.12
C ASP A 355 0.92 9.40 -19.43
N LEU A 356 1.19 9.08 -20.70
CA LEU A 356 2.38 8.31 -21.12
C LEU A 356 3.66 9.15 -21.01
N ALA A 357 3.60 10.43 -21.34
CA ALA A 357 4.70 11.38 -21.15
C ALA A 357 5.04 11.55 -19.65
N GLN A 358 4.01 11.59 -18.79
CA GLN A 358 4.14 11.56 -17.33
C GLN A 358 4.85 10.27 -16.86
N LEU A 359 4.49 9.12 -17.39
CA LEU A 359 5.17 7.86 -17.07
C LEU A 359 6.66 7.89 -17.46
N TYR A 360 7.03 8.46 -18.60
CA TYR A 360 8.45 8.63 -18.97
C TYR A 360 9.17 9.72 -18.18
N MET A 361 8.48 10.77 -17.71
CA MET A 361 9.03 11.73 -16.74
C MET A 361 9.45 11.03 -15.46
N ASP A 362 8.57 10.19 -14.91
CA ASP A 362 8.81 9.50 -13.64
C ASP A 362 9.90 8.42 -13.76
N GLN A 363 10.21 7.95 -14.99
CA GLN A 363 11.35 7.09 -15.31
C GLN A 363 12.65 7.85 -15.68
N GLY A 364 12.63 9.20 -15.73
CA GLY A 364 13.79 10.02 -16.13
C GLY A 364 14.10 10.01 -17.64
N GLU A 365 13.17 9.54 -18.47
CA GLU A 365 13.25 9.50 -19.94
C GLU A 365 12.77 10.82 -20.58
N TYR A 366 13.34 11.93 -20.09
CA TYR A 366 12.93 13.30 -20.44
C TYR A 366 12.80 13.62 -21.94
N PRO A 367 13.65 13.13 -22.87
CA PRO A 367 13.47 13.39 -24.29
C PRO A 367 12.18 12.77 -24.87
N ARG A 368 11.80 11.55 -24.42
CA ARG A 368 10.57 10.88 -24.87
C ARG A 368 9.34 11.57 -24.27
N ALA A 369 9.43 11.99 -23.01
CA ALA A 369 8.39 12.78 -22.38
C ALA A 369 8.17 14.12 -23.09
N GLU A 370 9.24 14.81 -23.51
CA GLU A 370 9.18 16.09 -24.24
C GLU A 370 8.44 15.99 -25.57
N GLU A 371 8.76 14.98 -26.38
CA GLU A 371 8.09 14.71 -27.66
C GLU A 371 6.58 14.50 -27.47
N LEU A 372 6.21 13.65 -26.51
CA LEU A 372 4.82 13.34 -26.22
C LEU A 372 4.06 14.54 -25.63
N TYR A 373 4.63 15.30 -24.69
CA TYR A 373 3.99 16.51 -24.16
C TYR A 373 3.74 17.57 -25.24
N ARG A 374 4.73 17.81 -26.13
CA ARG A 374 4.53 18.73 -27.27
C ARG A 374 3.44 18.24 -28.20
N ARG A 375 3.38 16.94 -28.47
CA ARG A 375 2.32 16.34 -29.30
C ARG A 375 0.94 16.50 -28.66
N ALA A 376 0.80 16.20 -27.37
CA ALA A 376 -0.45 16.40 -26.62
C ALA A 376 -0.88 17.87 -26.60
N MET A 377 0.07 18.79 -26.41
CA MET A 377 -0.18 20.23 -26.45
C MET A 377 -0.65 20.70 -27.83
N SER A 378 0.01 20.27 -28.92
CA SER A 378 -0.40 20.61 -30.30
C SER A 378 -1.84 20.21 -30.57
N ILE A 379 -2.23 18.98 -30.20
CA ILE A 379 -3.61 18.49 -30.37
C ILE A 379 -4.60 19.35 -29.57
N ARG A 380 -4.28 19.68 -28.31
CA ARG A 380 -5.13 20.51 -27.44
C ARG A 380 -5.24 21.95 -27.94
N GLU A 381 -4.15 22.57 -28.39
CA GLU A 381 -4.15 23.93 -28.96
C GLU A 381 -4.84 23.99 -30.34
N GLU A 382 -4.67 22.99 -31.20
CA GLU A 382 -5.39 22.86 -32.48
C GLU A 382 -6.91 22.69 -32.29
N THR A 383 -7.35 22.00 -31.23
CA THR A 383 -8.78 21.68 -31.03
C THR A 383 -9.52 22.73 -30.19
N PHE A 384 -8.90 23.23 -29.11
CA PHE A 384 -9.56 24.12 -28.14
C PHE A 384 -9.02 25.56 -28.13
N GLY A 385 -7.90 25.82 -28.80
CA GLY A 385 -7.19 27.09 -28.70
C GLY A 385 -6.35 27.25 -27.43
N GLY A 386 -5.48 28.27 -27.43
CA GLY A 386 -4.40 28.44 -26.45
C GLY A 386 -4.80 28.84 -25.01
N ASP A 387 -6.08 29.18 -24.78
CA ASP A 387 -6.61 29.61 -23.47
C ASP A 387 -7.44 28.50 -22.77
N HIS A 388 -7.48 27.28 -23.31
CA HIS A 388 -8.23 26.16 -22.73
C HIS A 388 -7.53 25.55 -21.48
N PRO A 389 -8.28 25.11 -20.43
CA PRO A 389 -7.70 24.46 -19.26
C PRO A 389 -6.76 23.27 -19.54
N ASP A 390 -7.03 22.47 -20.57
CA ASP A 390 -6.17 21.35 -20.94
C ASP A 390 -4.81 21.79 -21.50
N VAL A 391 -4.79 22.93 -22.20
CA VAL A 391 -3.53 23.56 -22.62
C VAL A 391 -2.76 24.03 -21.39
N ALA A 392 -3.42 24.59 -20.37
CA ALA A 392 -2.78 24.95 -19.10
C ALA A 392 -2.23 23.73 -18.32
N THR A 393 -2.84 22.55 -18.46
CA THR A 393 -2.27 21.29 -17.96
C THR A 393 -0.99 20.93 -18.72
N SER A 394 -1.00 20.94 -20.06
CA SER A 394 0.21 20.73 -20.87
C SER A 394 1.33 21.74 -20.56
N LEU A 395 1.00 23.03 -20.39
CA LEU A 395 1.96 24.07 -20.00
C LEU A 395 2.58 23.78 -18.63
N THR A 396 1.80 23.29 -17.66
CA THR A 396 2.31 22.89 -16.33
C THR A 396 3.26 21.69 -16.44
N ASN A 397 2.92 20.70 -17.27
CA ASN A 397 3.74 19.51 -17.49
C ASN A 397 5.06 19.82 -18.20
N LEU A 398 5.03 20.70 -19.22
CA LEU A 398 6.21 21.21 -19.89
C LEU A 398 7.09 22.06 -18.96
N ALA A 399 6.49 22.93 -18.13
CA ALA A 399 7.24 23.71 -17.14
C ALA A 399 8.00 22.80 -16.16
N ARG A 400 7.36 21.72 -15.69
CA ARG A 400 8.01 20.72 -14.83
C ARG A 400 9.13 19.95 -15.56
N LEU A 401 8.94 19.61 -16.84
CA LEU A 401 9.98 19.01 -17.67
C LEU A 401 11.19 19.95 -17.82
N SER A 402 10.96 21.21 -18.17
CA SER A 402 12.01 22.24 -18.25
C SER A 402 12.73 22.41 -16.91
N TRP A 403 12.00 22.41 -15.79
CA TRP A 403 12.58 22.44 -14.45
C TRP A 403 13.52 21.25 -14.19
N LYS A 404 13.09 20.02 -14.53
CA LYS A 404 13.89 18.78 -14.38
C LYS A 404 15.10 18.71 -15.30
N ARG A 405 15.10 19.47 -16.40
CA ARG A 405 16.25 19.62 -17.31
C ARG A 405 17.21 20.75 -16.91
N GLY A 406 16.81 21.63 -16.00
CA GLY A 406 17.56 22.83 -15.63
C GLY A 406 17.26 24.07 -16.50
N ASP A 407 16.29 24.00 -17.42
CA ASP A 407 15.89 25.06 -18.35
C ASP A 407 15.03 26.15 -17.66
N ALA A 408 15.53 26.71 -16.56
CA ALA A 408 14.78 27.53 -15.60
C ALA A 408 14.14 28.82 -16.19
N ALA A 409 14.68 29.34 -17.29
CA ALA A 409 14.18 30.57 -17.93
C ALA A 409 12.76 30.45 -18.50
N LEU A 410 12.33 29.24 -18.87
CA LEU A 410 11.00 29.00 -19.45
C LEU A 410 9.95 28.63 -18.39
N VAL A 411 10.36 28.22 -17.19
CA VAL A 411 9.48 27.59 -16.20
C VAL A 411 8.42 28.55 -15.66
N GLU A 412 8.82 29.74 -15.22
CA GLU A 412 7.90 30.74 -14.65
C GLU A 412 6.87 31.26 -15.68
N PRO A 413 7.23 31.72 -16.90
CA PRO A 413 6.24 32.15 -17.89
C PRO A 413 5.20 31.08 -18.25
N LEU A 414 5.61 29.81 -18.33
CA LEU A 414 4.70 28.68 -18.57
C LEU A 414 3.74 28.47 -17.40
N LEU A 415 4.22 28.56 -16.15
CA LEU A 415 3.40 28.42 -14.94
C LEU A 415 2.44 29.60 -14.72
N GLU A 416 2.88 30.84 -15.00
CA GLU A 416 2.04 32.03 -14.90
C GLU A 416 0.90 32.03 -15.93
N ARG A 417 1.20 31.67 -17.20
CA ARG A 417 0.16 31.46 -18.23
C ARG A 417 -0.80 30.34 -17.80
N ALA A 418 -0.27 29.20 -17.32
CA ALA A 418 -1.09 28.08 -16.86
C ALA A 418 -2.00 28.45 -15.67
N LEU A 419 -1.48 29.15 -14.66
CA LEU A 419 -2.26 29.63 -13.52
C LEU A 419 -3.33 30.65 -13.95
N THR A 420 -2.99 31.58 -14.84
CA THR A 420 -3.94 32.57 -15.37
C THR A 420 -5.13 31.90 -16.05
N ILE A 421 -4.86 30.91 -16.91
CA ILE A 421 -5.91 30.12 -17.58
C ILE A 421 -6.72 29.33 -16.55
N LYS A 422 -6.07 28.54 -15.68
CA LYS A 422 -6.74 27.69 -14.68
C LYS A 422 -7.64 28.51 -13.74
N ILE A 423 -7.16 29.64 -13.22
CA ILE A 423 -7.92 30.48 -12.30
C ILE A 423 -9.11 31.15 -13.01
N ARG A 424 -8.92 31.59 -14.26
CA ARG A 424 -9.99 32.23 -15.07
C ARG A 424 -11.11 31.25 -15.42
N ALA A 425 -10.76 30.03 -15.83
CA ALA A 425 -11.71 29.04 -16.34
C ALA A 425 -12.24 28.08 -15.25
N LEU A 426 -11.41 27.67 -14.29
CA LEU A 426 -11.75 26.66 -13.27
C LEU A 426 -11.88 27.22 -11.84
N GLY A 427 -11.57 28.50 -11.64
CA GLY A 427 -11.54 29.13 -10.33
C GLY A 427 -10.26 28.84 -9.50
N PRO A 428 -10.03 29.61 -8.42
CA PRO A 428 -8.78 29.55 -7.65
C PRO A 428 -8.67 28.35 -6.70
N GLU A 429 -9.78 27.66 -6.40
CA GLU A 429 -9.80 26.51 -5.49
C GLU A 429 -9.76 25.15 -6.22
N HIS A 430 -9.55 25.14 -7.54
CA HIS A 430 -9.55 23.90 -8.33
C HIS A 430 -8.34 23.00 -8.03
N SER A 431 -8.53 21.67 -8.07
CA SER A 431 -7.52 20.66 -7.74
C SER A 431 -6.26 20.68 -8.62
N SER A 432 -6.31 21.30 -9.79
CA SER A 432 -5.16 21.49 -10.69
C SER A 432 -4.30 22.73 -10.39
N VAL A 433 -4.71 23.59 -9.44
CA VAL A 433 -3.99 24.81 -9.04
C VAL A 433 -2.80 24.55 -8.10
N PRO A 434 -2.90 23.72 -7.03
CA PRO A 434 -1.80 23.46 -6.10
C PRO A 434 -0.49 23.01 -6.76
N MET A 435 -0.56 22.19 -7.81
CA MET A 435 0.63 21.73 -8.54
C MET A 435 1.36 22.87 -9.27
N SER A 436 0.63 23.82 -9.87
CA SER A 436 1.26 24.98 -10.51
C SER A 436 1.84 25.95 -9.48
N LEU A 437 1.15 26.16 -8.35
CA LEU A 437 1.67 26.95 -7.22
C LEU A 437 2.94 26.33 -6.63
N ARG A 438 2.98 25.00 -6.46
CA ARG A 438 4.16 24.26 -5.98
C ARG A 438 5.39 24.53 -6.83
N TYR A 439 5.30 24.39 -8.15
CA TYR A 439 6.45 24.64 -9.03
C TYR A 439 6.83 26.12 -9.10
N LEU A 440 5.87 27.04 -8.96
CA LEU A 440 6.16 28.47 -8.88
C LEU A 440 6.93 28.82 -7.59
N ALA A 441 6.54 28.21 -6.47
CA ALA A 441 7.26 28.31 -5.20
C ALA A 441 8.70 27.76 -5.30
N GLN A 442 8.91 26.63 -5.99
CA GLN A 442 10.24 26.09 -6.28
C GLN A 442 11.11 27.08 -7.10
N VAL A 443 10.53 27.78 -8.08
CA VAL A 443 11.24 28.83 -8.84
C VAL A 443 11.63 30.01 -7.95
N TYR A 444 10.71 30.50 -7.11
CA TYR A 444 11.01 31.59 -6.16
C TYR A 444 12.11 31.19 -5.17
N ASP A 445 12.07 29.94 -4.68
CA ASP A 445 13.06 29.40 -3.75
C ASP A 445 14.47 29.37 -4.35
N ARG A 446 14.62 28.83 -5.57
CA ARG A 446 15.93 28.80 -6.26
C ARG A 446 16.43 30.15 -6.77
N ARG A 447 15.57 31.19 -6.80
CA ARG A 447 15.98 32.59 -6.99
C ARG A 447 16.37 33.29 -5.68
N GLY A 448 16.25 32.61 -4.53
CA GLY A 448 16.53 33.16 -3.21
C GLY A 448 15.38 33.95 -2.58
N ASP A 449 14.20 34.05 -3.23
CA ASP A 449 13.04 34.74 -2.67
C ASP A 449 12.25 33.82 -1.73
N GLY A 450 12.83 33.63 -0.55
CA GLY A 450 12.30 32.72 0.45
C GLY A 450 10.95 33.10 1.02
N VAL A 451 10.62 34.40 1.05
CA VAL A 451 9.35 34.87 1.60
C VAL A 451 8.21 34.57 0.64
N ARG A 452 8.39 34.84 -0.67
CA ARG A 452 7.40 34.44 -1.67
C ARG A 452 7.31 32.92 -1.80
N ALA A 453 8.44 32.21 -1.81
CA ALA A 453 8.45 30.75 -1.85
C ALA A 453 7.65 30.13 -0.68
N GLU A 454 7.95 30.52 0.57
CA GLU A 454 7.26 29.99 1.76
C GLU A 454 5.75 30.28 1.73
N LEU A 455 5.36 31.50 1.36
CA LEU A 455 3.95 31.89 1.24
C LEU A 455 3.22 31.04 0.19
N THR A 456 3.82 30.88 -1.00
CA THR A 456 3.22 30.12 -2.11
C THR A 456 3.16 28.62 -1.82
N TYR A 457 4.18 28.02 -1.20
CA TYR A 457 4.13 26.63 -0.72
C TYR A 457 3.02 26.42 0.32
N ARG A 458 2.88 27.33 1.30
CA ARG A 458 1.84 27.24 2.32
C ARG A 458 0.44 27.42 1.75
N GLN A 459 0.26 28.28 0.75
CA GLN A 459 -0.99 28.41 0.01
C GLN A 459 -1.33 27.11 -0.74
N ALA A 460 -0.37 26.53 -1.46
CA ALA A 460 -0.54 25.26 -2.16
C ALA A 460 -0.88 24.10 -1.20
N LEU A 461 -0.17 24.01 -0.07
CA LEU A 461 -0.42 23.02 0.97
C LEU A 461 -1.80 23.19 1.59
N SER A 462 -2.18 24.40 2.02
CA SER A 462 -3.48 24.65 2.62
C SER A 462 -4.64 24.33 1.67
N LEU A 463 -4.48 24.64 0.37
CA LEU A 463 -5.47 24.27 -0.64
C LEU A 463 -5.53 22.74 -0.83
N GLN A 464 -4.39 22.05 -0.91
CA GLN A 464 -4.35 20.58 -1.03
C GLN A 464 -4.98 19.89 0.19
N GLU A 465 -4.72 20.38 1.40
CA GLU A 465 -5.30 19.88 2.66
C GLU A 465 -6.80 20.12 2.73
N LYS A 466 -7.28 21.29 2.27
CA LYS A 466 -8.71 21.60 2.16
C LYS A 466 -9.41 20.69 1.15
N LEU A 467 -8.73 20.31 0.07
CA LEU A 467 -9.29 19.52 -1.02
C LEU A 467 -9.25 18.00 -0.81
N LEU A 468 -8.24 17.43 -0.15
CA LEU A 468 -8.08 15.97 0.00
C LEU A 468 -7.81 15.52 1.45
N GLY A 469 -7.65 16.47 2.38
CA GLY A 469 -7.37 16.20 3.78
C GLY A 469 -5.87 16.22 4.14
N ALA A 470 -5.59 16.54 5.41
CA ALA A 470 -4.24 16.73 5.94
C ALA A 470 -3.33 15.48 5.95
N TRP A 471 -3.90 14.31 5.66
CA TRP A 471 -3.21 13.01 5.66
C TRP A 471 -3.19 12.32 4.27
N HIS A 472 -3.62 13.00 3.21
CA HIS A 472 -3.60 12.43 1.85
C HIS A 472 -2.17 12.41 1.26
N PRO A 473 -1.72 11.35 0.56
CA PRO A 473 -0.35 11.24 0.05
C PRO A 473 0.14 12.42 -0.80
N SER A 474 -0.76 13.14 -1.47
CA SER A 474 -0.43 14.33 -2.28
C SER A 474 0.15 15.51 -1.50
N VAL A 475 0.02 15.56 -0.16
CA VAL A 475 0.62 16.64 0.64
C VAL A 475 2.11 16.43 0.88
N VAL A 476 2.60 15.18 0.80
CA VAL A 476 3.99 14.81 1.09
C VAL A 476 5.00 15.61 0.25
N PRO A 477 4.83 15.78 -1.08
CA PRO A 477 5.80 16.51 -1.88
C PRO A 477 5.87 18.00 -1.51
N LEU A 478 4.79 18.61 -1.05
CA LEU A 478 4.78 20.00 -0.55
C LEU A 478 5.46 20.12 0.82
N LEU A 479 5.30 19.11 1.68
CA LEU A 479 5.97 19.06 2.98
C LEU A 479 7.49 18.86 2.84
N TYR A 480 7.95 18.02 1.92
CA TYR A 480 9.39 17.85 1.67
C TYR A 480 10.00 19.05 0.94
N ASP A 481 9.28 19.68 -0.01
CA ASP A 481 9.74 20.95 -0.60
C ASP A 481 9.93 22.01 0.50
N LEU A 482 8.95 22.18 1.41
CA LEU A 482 9.07 23.08 2.57
C LEU A 482 10.23 22.68 3.50
N SER A 483 10.44 21.39 3.74
CA SER A 483 11.55 20.87 4.55
C SER A 483 12.91 21.28 3.96
N GLY A 484 13.14 20.99 2.67
CA GLY A 484 14.35 21.39 1.96
C GLY A 484 14.54 22.90 1.94
N MET A 485 13.46 23.64 1.71
CA MET A 485 13.42 25.11 1.72
C MET A 485 13.81 25.70 3.10
N TYR A 486 13.37 25.09 4.20
CA TYR A 486 13.76 25.48 5.56
C TYR A 486 15.21 25.10 5.90
N LEU A 487 15.67 23.90 5.52
CA LEU A 487 17.08 23.49 5.65
C LEU A 487 18.03 24.40 4.90
N ALA A 488 17.64 24.84 3.69
CA ALA A 488 18.44 25.77 2.89
C ALA A 488 18.66 27.13 3.57
N ARG A 489 17.81 27.48 4.54
CA ARG A 489 17.90 28.69 5.38
C ARG A 489 18.45 28.43 6.79
N GLY A 490 18.82 27.19 7.11
CA GLY A 490 19.28 26.79 8.45
C GLY A 490 18.18 26.63 9.50
N ASP A 491 16.90 26.66 9.11
CA ASP A 491 15.76 26.46 10.03
C ASP A 491 15.47 24.95 10.18
N VAL A 492 16.35 24.28 10.93
CA VAL A 492 16.27 22.84 11.20
C VAL A 492 14.96 22.47 11.92
N ALA A 493 14.44 23.36 12.78
CA ALA A 493 13.23 23.08 13.56
C ALA A 493 11.97 22.99 12.69
N ARG A 494 11.73 23.96 11.79
CA ARG A 494 10.59 23.88 10.85
C ARG A 494 10.81 22.81 9.77
N ALA A 495 12.05 22.54 9.38
CA ALA A 495 12.36 21.43 8.49
C ALA A 495 11.98 20.07 9.11
N LEU A 496 12.35 19.85 10.38
CA LEU A 496 12.03 18.62 11.11
C LEU A 496 10.53 18.36 11.21
N ASP A 497 9.72 19.38 11.52
CA ASP A 497 8.27 19.25 11.61
C ASP A 497 7.65 18.85 10.26
N ALA A 498 8.03 19.55 9.18
CA ALA A 498 7.58 19.26 7.82
C ALA A 498 8.02 17.85 7.36
N GLN A 499 9.28 17.47 7.61
CA GLN A 499 9.81 16.14 7.27
C GLN A 499 9.10 15.03 8.06
N ALA A 500 8.92 15.20 9.37
CA ALA A 500 8.27 14.21 10.24
C ALA A 500 6.81 13.98 9.86
N ARG A 501 6.09 15.05 9.52
CA ARG A 501 4.73 14.97 9.01
C ARG A 501 4.66 14.28 7.65
N GLY A 502 5.53 14.66 6.70
CA GLY A 502 5.60 14.05 5.37
C GLY A 502 5.93 12.56 5.43
N ALA A 503 6.92 12.17 6.24
CA ALA A 503 7.29 10.79 6.48
C ALA A 503 6.13 10.00 7.09
N THR A 504 5.43 10.54 8.10
CA THR A 504 4.29 9.86 8.74
C THR A 504 3.11 9.65 7.78
N VAL A 505 2.78 10.64 6.94
CA VAL A 505 1.77 10.47 5.88
C VAL A 505 2.19 9.34 4.93
N ARG A 506 3.46 9.34 4.48
CA ARG A 506 3.95 8.33 3.55
C ARG A 506 3.99 6.92 4.15
N ASP A 507 4.39 6.79 5.40
CA ASP A 507 4.47 5.50 6.10
C ASP A 507 3.08 4.90 6.34
N ARG A 508 2.06 5.72 6.64
CA ARG A 508 0.66 5.28 6.71
C ARG A 508 0.17 4.75 5.36
N HIS A 509 0.44 5.46 4.28
CA HIS A 509 0.09 5.02 2.92
C HIS A 509 0.85 3.74 2.53
N ALA A 510 2.12 3.62 2.90
CA ALA A 510 2.91 2.41 2.71
C ALA A 510 2.28 1.20 3.42
N ALA A 511 1.82 1.34 4.66
CA ALA A 511 1.15 0.26 5.39
C ALA A 511 -0.13 -0.23 4.67
N LEU A 512 -0.94 0.69 4.13
CA LEU A 512 -2.12 0.35 3.33
C LEU A 512 -1.76 -0.42 2.05
N LEU A 513 -0.72 0.00 1.34
CA LEU A 513 -0.28 -0.64 0.10
C LEU A 513 0.36 -2.01 0.33
N LEU A 514 1.20 -2.15 1.36
CA LEU A 514 1.85 -3.41 1.73
C LEU A 514 0.84 -4.49 2.19
N ALA A 515 -0.36 -4.08 2.60
CA ALA A 515 -1.45 -4.99 2.93
C ALA A 515 -2.05 -5.72 1.70
N ALA A 516 -1.71 -5.33 0.46
CA ALA A 516 -2.20 -5.93 -0.78
C ALA A 516 -1.07 -6.14 -1.82
N GLY A 517 -1.41 -6.76 -2.96
CA GLY A 517 -0.48 -6.97 -4.07
C GLY A 517 0.55 -8.09 -3.87
N SER A 518 1.34 -8.34 -4.92
CA SER A 518 2.46 -9.30 -4.94
C SER A 518 3.70 -8.74 -4.26
N GLU A 519 4.68 -9.59 -3.92
CA GLU A 519 5.96 -9.14 -3.35
C GLU A 519 6.68 -8.15 -4.28
N ALA A 520 6.59 -8.39 -5.59
CA ALA A 520 7.17 -7.53 -6.63
C ALA A 520 6.57 -6.11 -6.61
N LYS A 521 5.23 -5.99 -6.52
CA LYS A 521 4.55 -4.67 -6.41
C LYS A 521 4.92 -3.94 -5.12
N LYS A 522 4.95 -4.65 -3.99
CA LYS A 522 5.36 -4.10 -2.68
C LYS A 522 6.77 -3.53 -2.73
N ARG A 523 7.72 -4.25 -3.34
CA ARG A 523 9.10 -3.78 -3.54
C ARG A 523 9.20 -2.60 -4.50
N ALA A 524 8.44 -2.59 -5.60
CA ALA A 524 8.43 -1.48 -6.55
C ALA A 524 8.01 -0.16 -5.85
N TYR A 525 6.94 -0.21 -5.06
CA TYR A 525 6.50 0.93 -4.26
C TYR A 525 7.55 1.35 -3.21
N MET A 526 8.11 0.41 -2.43
CA MET A 526 9.12 0.73 -1.41
C MET A 526 10.41 1.31 -2.02
N ALA A 527 10.78 0.91 -3.24
CA ALA A 527 11.91 1.50 -3.97
C ALA A 527 11.70 2.97 -4.33
N MET A 528 10.46 3.42 -4.60
CA MET A 528 10.16 4.85 -4.78
C MET A 528 10.47 5.66 -3.52
N LEU A 529 10.34 5.05 -2.33
CA LEU A 529 10.56 5.72 -1.05
C LEU A 529 12.05 5.82 -0.66
N ALA A 530 12.95 5.22 -1.43
CA ALA A 530 14.39 5.20 -1.11
C ALA A 530 15.00 6.60 -1.03
N ARG A 531 14.62 7.50 -1.96
CA ARG A 531 15.08 8.91 -1.94
C ARG A 531 14.54 9.69 -0.76
N GLU A 532 13.26 9.55 -0.46
CA GLU A 532 12.62 10.20 0.70
C GLU A 532 13.20 9.71 2.04
N THR A 533 13.63 8.44 2.08
CA THR A 533 14.35 7.86 3.21
C THR A 533 15.75 8.47 3.33
N SER A 534 16.45 8.60 2.21
CA SER A 534 17.77 9.24 2.13
C SER A 534 17.74 10.72 2.47
N GLU A 535 16.72 11.48 2.05
CA GLU A 535 16.46 12.86 2.46
C GLU A 535 16.29 12.97 3.98
N THR A 536 15.51 12.07 4.57
CA THR A 536 15.26 12.05 6.03
C THR A 536 16.53 11.70 6.82
N ILE A 537 17.35 10.77 6.33
CA ILE A 537 18.66 10.46 6.92
C ILE A 537 19.64 11.61 6.72
N SER A 538 19.60 12.29 5.56
CA SER A 538 20.46 13.45 5.25
C SER A 538 20.15 14.66 6.12
N LEU A 539 18.87 14.94 6.38
CA LEU A 539 18.43 15.98 7.30
C LEU A 539 19.17 15.84 8.63
N HIS A 540 19.17 14.64 9.20
CA HIS A 540 19.93 14.33 10.40
C HIS A 540 21.45 14.38 10.17
N MET A 541 22.01 13.47 9.36
CA MET A 541 23.46 13.25 9.26
C MET A 541 24.25 14.46 8.76
N LYS A 542 23.65 15.32 7.93
CA LYS A 542 24.34 16.45 7.28
C LYS A 542 23.92 17.81 7.82
N HIS A 543 22.66 17.99 8.22
CA HIS A 543 22.12 19.31 8.59
C HIS A 543 21.76 19.43 10.09
N ALA A 544 21.67 18.32 10.82
CA ALA A 544 21.18 18.29 12.20
C ALA A 544 21.82 17.17 13.06
N ALA A 545 23.13 16.91 12.89
CA ALA A 545 23.79 15.71 13.40
C ALA A 545 23.78 15.55 14.95
N GLU A 546 23.65 16.66 15.67
CA GLU A 546 23.54 16.68 17.14
C GLU A 546 22.08 16.76 17.64
N ASP A 547 21.10 16.86 16.74
CA ASP A 547 19.68 16.98 17.10
C ASP A 547 19.06 15.60 17.35
N ARG A 548 18.63 15.38 18.60
CA ARG A 548 18.04 14.11 19.05
C ARG A 548 16.70 13.79 18.38
N ASN A 549 15.93 14.80 17.96
CA ASN A 549 14.68 14.59 17.25
C ASN A 549 14.95 14.22 15.80
N ALA A 550 15.98 14.81 15.17
CA ALA A 550 16.46 14.38 13.85
C ALA A 550 16.93 12.91 13.86
N ALA A 551 17.76 12.54 14.86
CA ALA A 551 18.22 11.17 15.05
C ALA A 551 17.06 10.17 15.23
N ARG A 552 16.08 10.53 16.08
CA ARG A 552 14.87 9.73 16.32
C ARG A 552 13.96 9.64 15.10
N LEU A 553 13.80 10.72 14.33
CA LEU A 553 13.02 10.71 13.09
C LEU A 553 13.65 9.76 12.07
N ALA A 554 14.96 9.88 11.83
CA ALA A 554 15.67 9.04 10.88
C ALA A 554 15.63 7.55 11.28
N LEU A 555 15.88 7.22 12.55
CA LEU A 555 15.75 5.84 13.05
C LEU A 555 14.29 5.33 12.93
N THR A 556 13.28 6.16 13.23
CA THR A 556 11.86 5.78 13.08
C THR A 556 11.54 5.46 11.63
N THR A 557 12.01 6.27 10.67
CA THR A 557 11.82 6.04 9.24
C THR A 557 12.52 4.77 8.76
N ILE A 558 13.74 4.48 9.26
CA ILE A 558 14.45 3.22 9.00
C ILE A 558 13.62 2.03 9.52
N LEU A 559 13.24 2.04 10.81
CA LEU A 559 12.46 0.98 11.45
C LEU A 559 11.07 0.77 10.83
N ARG A 560 10.50 1.79 10.18
CA ARG A 560 9.21 1.68 9.47
C ARG A 560 9.34 1.15 8.05
N ARG A 561 10.47 1.35 7.37
CA ARG A 561 10.65 1.01 5.95
C ARG A 561 11.51 -0.23 5.71
N LYS A 562 12.65 -0.36 6.40
CA LYS A 562 13.55 -1.51 6.29
C LYS A 562 12.86 -2.80 6.77
N GLY A 563 12.97 -3.87 6.00
CA GLY A 563 12.31 -5.16 6.26
C GLY A 563 10.78 -5.18 6.07
N SER A 564 10.13 -4.06 5.73
CA SER A 564 8.65 -3.99 5.71
C SER A 564 7.98 -4.94 4.73
N VAL A 565 8.58 -5.19 3.56
CA VAL A 565 8.03 -6.16 2.59
C VAL A 565 8.19 -7.59 3.08
N LEU A 566 9.30 -7.92 3.74
CA LEU A 566 9.53 -9.23 4.35
C LEU A 566 8.46 -9.52 5.41
N ASP A 567 8.25 -8.60 6.34
CA ASP A 567 7.21 -8.74 7.38
C ASP A 567 5.82 -8.84 6.73
N ALA A 568 5.51 -7.99 5.74
CA ALA A 568 4.23 -8.10 5.02
C ALA A 568 4.04 -9.44 4.29
N MET A 569 5.09 -10.08 3.77
CA MET A 569 4.95 -11.41 3.16
C MET A 569 4.81 -12.53 4.22
N ALA A 570 5.57 -12.46 5.31
CA ALA A 570 5.46 -13.40 6.42
C ALA A 570 4.09 -13.33 7.11
N ASP A 571 3.61 -12.13 7.43
CA ASP A 571 2.33 -11.89 8.10
C ASP A 571 1.14 -12.28 7.22
N SER A 572 1.23 -12.05 5.90
CA SER A 572 0.25 -12.53 4.91
C SER A 572 0.02 -14.05 5.06
N LEU A 573 1.10 -14.83 5.03
CA LEU A 573 1.06 -16.29 5.08
C LEU A 573 0.70 -16.79 6.48
N ALA A 574 1.21 -16.16 7.53
CA ALA A 574 0.87 -16.47 8.92
C ALA A 574 -0.62 -16.32 9.20
N ALA A 575 -1.25 -15.23 8.70
CA ALA A 575 -2.68 -14.98 8.88
C ALA A 575 -3.55 -16.03 8.19
N LEU A 576 -3.22 -16.44 6.95
CA LEU A 576 -3.96 -17.49 6.24
C LEU A 576 -3.75 -18.87 6.90
N ARG A 577 -2.53 -19.22 7.29
CA ARG A 577 -2.23 -20.47 8.00
C ARG A 577 -2.90 -20.53 9.38
N GLY A 578 -3.11 -19.39 10.02
CA GLY A 578 -3.89 -19.27 11.26
C GLY A 578 -5.40 -19.50 11.08
N ARG A 579 -5.92 -19.41 9.84
CA ARG A 579 -7.35 -19.52 9.50
C ARG A 579 -7.56 -20.39 8.26
N LEU A 580 -7.04 -21.63 8.29
CA LEU A 580 -7.10 -22.60 7.18
C LEU A 580 -8.52 -23.10 6.86
N GLY A 581 -9.32 -22.25 6.19
CA GLY A 581 -10.47 -22.69 5.42
C GLY A 581 -10.05 -23.45 4.14
N PRO A 582 -10.97 -24.20 3.48
CA PRO A 582 -10.64 -24.98 2.29
C PRO A 582 -10.12 -24.12 1.13
N GLU A 583 -10.69 -22.92 0.95
CA GLU A 583 -10.25 -21.95 -0.06
C GLU A 583 -8.87 -21.35 0.25
N ASP A 584 -8.62 -20.98 1.51
CA ASP A 584 -7.33 -20.40 1.93
C ASP A 584 -6.21 -21.46 1.83
N ARG A 585 -6.52 -22.74 2.12
CA ARG A 585 -5.62 -23.88 1.86
C ARG A 585 -5.36 -24.08 0.37
N ARG A 586 -6.40 -24.11 -0.47
CA ARG A 586 -6.27 -24.29 -1.93
C ARG A 586 -5.33 -23.25 -2.55
N VAL A 587 -5.43 -21.97 -2.15
CA VAL A 587 -4.56 -20.91 -2.67
C VAL A 587 -3.10 -21.08 -2.24
N LEU A 588 -2.85 -21.58 -1.02
CA LEU A 588 -1.50 -21.91 -0.55
C LEU A 588 -0.92 -23.13 -1.28
N ASP A 589 -1.72 -24.19 -1.46
CA ASP A 589 -1.32 -25.40 -2.20
C ASP A 589 -1.04 -25.08 -3.69
N GLU A 590 -1.85 -24.21 -4.32
CA GLU A 590 -1.62 -23.74 -5.70
C GLU A 590 -0.36 -22.86 -5.82
N LEU A 591 -0.08 -21.99 -4.83
CA LEU A 591 1.17 -21.21 -4.81
C LEU A 591 2.40 -22.13 -4.72
N ALA A 592 2.35 -23.15 -3.86
CA ALA A 592 3.44 -24.12 -3.71
C ALA A 592 3.68 -24.90 -5.02
N SER A 593 2.61 -25.36 -5.70
CA SER A 593 2.71 -26.01 -7.02
C SER A 593 3.40 -25.09 -8.04
N VAL A 594 2.93 -23.85 -8.17
CA VAL A 594 3.49 -22.89 -9.13
C VAL A 594 4.95 -22.52 -8.81
N GLN A 595 5.33 -22.49 -7.53
CA GLN A 595 6.72 -22.27 -7.11
C GLN A 595 7.63 -23.44 -7.52
N SER A 596 7.20 -24.70 -7.33
CA SER A 596 7.96 -25.87 -7.79
C SER A 596 7.98 -26.02 -9.30
N GLU A 597 6.87 -25.79 -10.01
CA GLU A 597 6.84 -25.74 -11.48
C GLU A 597 7.82 -24.70 -12.03
N LEU A 598 7.86 -23.50 -11.44
CA LEU A 598 8.77 -22.43 -11.84
C LEU A 598 10.22 -22.76 -11.49
N SER A 599 10.46 -23.41 -10.35
CA SER A 599 11.78 -23.92 -9.94
C SER A 599 12.27 -24.94 -10.96
N THR A 600 11.61 -26.10 -11.08
CA THR A 600 12.02 -27.20 -11.96
C THR A 600 12.13 -26.77 -13.42
N LEU A 601 11.24 -25.91 -13.94
CA LEU A 601 11.39 -25.37 -15.30
C LEU A 601 12.66 -24.52 -15.43
N THR A 602 12.97 -23.66 -14.45
CA THR A 602 14.17 -22.83 -14.46
C THR A 602 15.46 -23.67 -14.36
N LEU A 603 15.50 -24.63 -13.44
CA LEU A 603 16.69 -25.46 -13.19
C LEU A 603 16.99 -26.44 -14.35
N ARG A 604 15.95 -26.92 -15.06
CA ARG A 604 16.10 -27.76 -16.28
C ARG A 604 16.49 -26.95 -17.52
N GLY A 605 16.23 -25.65 -17.54
CA GLY A 605 16.44 -24.79 -18.71
C GLY A 605 15.54 -25.16 -19.90
N PRO A 606 15.84 -24.67 -21.12
CA PRO A 606 14.97 -24.87 -22.29
C PRO A 606 14.95 -26.31 -22.84
N GLY A 607 15.94 -27.14 -22.51
CA GLY A 607 16.06 -28.50 -23.04
C GLY A 607 16.04 -28.52 -24.59
N SER A 608 15.14 -29.31 -25.17
CA SER A 608 14.88 -29.36 -26.61
C SER A 608 13.80 -28.38 -27.10
N ALA A 609 13.18 -27.60 -26.20
CA ALA A 609 12.13 -26.66 -26.55
C ALA A 609 12.70 -25.33 -27.10
N PRO A 610 11.98 -24.62 -27.99
CA PRO A 610 12.36 -23.28 -28.42
C PRO A 610 12.52 -22.31 -27.23
N ILE A 611 13.60 -21.53 -27.23
CA ILE A 611 13.94 -20.59 -26.15
C ILE A 611 12.78 -19.62 -25.83
N ASP A 612 12.07 -19.16 -26.86
CA ASP A 612 10.96 -18.22 -26.66
C ASP A 612 9.70 -18.89 -26.08
N GLN A 613 9.46 -20.17 -26.37
CA GLN A 613 8.40 -20.95 -25.71
C GLN A 613 8.74 -21.17 -24.23
N HIS A 614 9.99 -21.50 -23.92
CA HIS A 614 10.47 -21.63 -22.54
C HIS A 614 10.37 -20.31 -21.76
N ARG A 615 10.78 -19.18 -22.35
CA ARG A 615 10.60 -17.84 -21.77
C ARG A 615 9.12 -17.49 -21.54
N ALA A 616 8.24 -17.83 -22.48
CA ALA A 616 6.80 -17.59 -22.34
C ALA A 616 6.21 -18.41 -21.18
N ALA A 617 6.60 -19.67 -21.04
CA ALA A 617 6.17 -20.53 -19.93
C ALA A 617 6.65 -20.00 -18.56
N LEU A 618 7.92 -19.63 -18.43
CA LEU A 618 8.46 -18.98 -17.21
C LEU A 618 7.70 -17.69 -16.87
N THR A 619 7.41 -16.87 -17.88
CA THR A 619 6.65 -15.60 -17.70
C THR A 619 5.23 -15.86 -17.22
N ALA A 620 4.56 -16.88 -17.77
CA ALA A 620 3.20 -17.26 -17.37
C ALA A 620 3.14 -17.79 -15.93
N LEU A 621 4.10 -18.64 -15.52
CA LEU A 621 4.22 -19.14 -14.15
C LEU A 621 4.50 -18.01 -13.16
N GLU A 622 5.44 -17.11 -13.46
CA GLU A 622 5.75 -15.95 -12.62
C GLU A 622 4.54 -15.01 -12.49
N GLN A 623 3.76 -14.79 -13.55
CA GLN A 623 2.52 -14.00 -13.49
C GLN A 623 1.43 -14.70 -12.63
N ARG A 624 1.29 -16.02 -12.72
CA ARG A 624 0.36 -16.80 -11.88
C ARG A 624 0.78 -16.75 -10.41
N ARG A 625 2.08 -16.90 -10.12
CA ARG A 625 2.69 -16.76 -8.79
C ARG A 625 2.35 -15.41 -8.15
N GLN A 626 2.59 -14.32 -8.87
CA GLN A 626 2.27 -12.96 -8.39
C GLN A 626 0.76 -12.74 -8.17
N THR A 627 -0.09 -13.40 -8.98
CA THR A 627 -1.55 -13.35 -8.83
C THR A 627 -2.01 -14.03 -7.53
N LEU A 628 -1.41 -15.19 -7.20
CA LEU A 628 -1.67 -15.93 -5.96
C LEU A 628 -1.16 -15.16 -4.73
N GLU A 629 0.04 -14.57 -4.79
CA GLU A 629 0.55 -13.68 -3.72
C GLU A 629 -0.37 -12.48 -3.44
N ALA A 630 -0.94 -11.90 -4.49
CA ALA A 630 -1.87 -10.80 -4.38
C ALA A 630 -3.22 -11.23 -3.78
N ASP A 631 -3.69 -12.46 -4.05
CA ASP A 631 -4.89 -13.03 -3.39
C ASP A 631 -4.63 -13.32 -1.90
N ILE A 632 -3.52 -13.96 -1.57
CA ILE A 632 -3.06 -14.21 -0.19
C ILE A 632 -2.97 -12.89 0.60
N SER A 633 -2.37 -11.86 0.00
CA SER A 633 -2.26 -10.55 0.64
C SER A 633 -3.63 -9.88 0.81
N ARG A 634 -4.51 -9.99 -0.19
CA ARG A 634 -5.90 -9.50 -0.10
C ARG A 634 -6.70 -10.19 1.02
N ARG A 635 -6.61 -11.52 1.14
CA ARG A 635 -7.32 -12.34 2.14
C ARG A 635 -6.85 -12.10 3.58
N SER A 636 -5.63 -11.58 3.75
CA SER A 636 -5.05 -11.17 5.03
C SER A 636 -5.15 -9.66 5.32
N ALA A 637 -5.64 -8.85 4.36
CA ALA A 637 -5.59 -7.39 4.44
C ALA A 637 -6.37 -6.80 5.64
N GLU A 638 -7.53 -7.38 5.99
CA GLU A 638 -8.36 -6.91 7.12
C GLU A 638 -7.61 -6.96 8.47
N PHE A 639 -6.77 -7.98 8.68
CA PHE A 639 -5.95 -8.12 9.88
C PHE A 639 -4.79 -7.10 9.94
N ARG A 640 -4.40 -6.51 8.80
CA ARG A 640 -3.27 -5.57 8.70
C ARG A 640 -3.66 -4.12 8.58
N ALA A 641 -4.83 -3.81 8.02
CA ALA A 641 -5.32 -2.44 7.88
C ALA A 641 -5.51 -1.71 9.23
N GLN A 642 -5.43 -2.44 10.35
CA GLN A 642 -5.55 -1.93 11.72
C GLN A 642 -4.23 -1.99 12.51
N ALA A 643 -3.12 -2.45 11.91
CA ALA A 643 -1.84 -2.54 12.60
C ALA A 643 -1.22 -1.13 12.80
N PRO A 644 -0.83 -0.75 14.03
CA PRO A 644 -0.19 0.54 14.28
C PRO A 644 1.20 0.61 13.63
N LEU A 645 1.63 1.81 13.25
CA LEU A 645 2.98 2.03 12.76
C LEU A 645 4.01 1.80 13.88
N VAL A 646 5.05 1.02 13.57
CA VAL A 646 6.19 0.76 14.46
C VAL A 646 6.75 2.07 15.04
N THR A 647 6.95 2.09 16.36
CA THR A 647 7.65 3.16 17.08
C THR A 647 8.99 2.69 17.63
N ILE A 648 9.85 3.64 18.03
CA ILE A 648 11.09 3.32 18.75
C ILE A 648 10.74 2.65 20.09
N GLU A 649 9.70 3.14 20.76
CA GLU A 649 9.24 2.68 22.07
C GLU A 649 8.82 1.20 22.06
N ASP A 650 8.15 0.75 21.00
CA ASP A 650 7.81 -0.67 20.81
C ASP A 650 9.07 -1.55 20.74
N VAL A 651 10.08 -1.09 19.99
CA VAL A 651 11.35 -1.80 19.76
C VAL A 651 12.21 -1.78 21.03
N VAL A 652 12.27 -0.66 21.76
CA VAL A 652 12.94 -0.56 23.08
C VAL A 652 12.32 -1.53 24.07
N ALA A 653 10.99 -1.62 24.13
CA ALA A 653 10.32 -2.55 25.01
C ALA A 653 10.60 -4.02 24.62
N ALA A 654 10.84 -4.30 23.34
CA ALA A 654 11.21 -5.61 22.82
C ALA A 654 12.72 -5.93 22.90
N LEU A 655 13.55 -4.95 23.28
CA LEU A 655 15.00 -5.10 23.35
C LEU A 655 15.39 -5.90 24.61
N PRO A 656 16.27 -6.93 24.52
CA PRO A 656 16.70 -7.68 25.68
C PRO A 656 17.56 -6.84 26.66
N ASP A 657 17.58 -7.24 27.93
CA ASP A 657 18.41 -6.60 28.96
C ASP A 657 19.90 -6.57 28.55
N ALA A 658 20.60 -5.46 28.88
CA ALA A 658 22.02 -5.24 28.58
C ALA A 658 22.44 -5.43 27.09
N THR A 659 21.47 -5.29 26.18
CA THR A 659 21.65 -5.36 24.73
C THR A 659 21.55 -3.96 24.09
N ALA A 660 22.28 -3.73 23.00
CA ALA A 660 22.10 -2.58 22.12
C ALA A 660 21.71 -3.04 20.72
N LEU A 661 20.82 -2.31 20.06
CA LEU A 661 20.49 -2.48 18.65
C LEU A 661 21.32 -1.50 17.82
N VAL A 662 21.98 -1.99 16.78
CA VAL A 662 22.70 -1.23 15.77
C VAL A 662 21.97 -1.37 14.44
N GLU A 663 21.33 -0.30 14.00
CA GLU A 663 20.72 -0.17 12.68
C GLU A 663 21.68 0.57 11.75
N ILE A 664 22.28 -0.15 10.79
CA ILE A 664 23.12 0.43 9.74
C ILE A 664 22.28 0.54 8.46
N ALA A 665 22.13 1.77 7.96
CA ALA A 665 21.36 2.09 6.77
C ALA A 665 22.27 2.68 5.69
N MET A 666 22.09 2.24 4.44
CA MET A 666 22.74 2.87 3.30
C MET A 666 21.87 4.01 2.77
N TYR A 667 22.44 5.19 2.53
CA TYR A 667 21.72 6.36 2.06
C TYR A 667 22.53 7.18 1.05
N GLU A 668 21.85 7.91 0.18
CA GLU A 668 22.45 8.91 -0.71
C GLU A 668 22.36 10.29 -0.04
N PRO A 669 23.47 10.96 0.35
CA PRO A 669 23.38 12.25 1.02
C PRO A 669 22.80 13.32 0.09
N TYR A 670 21.80 14.06 0.56
CA TYR A 670 21.17 15.16 -0.17
C TYR A 670 21.45 16.53 0.48
N ASP A 671 21.76 17.52 -0.35
CA ASP A 671 21.86 18.92 0.06
C ASP A 671 20.80 19.77 -0.66
N PRO A 672 19.78 20.29 0.05
CA PRO A 672 18.77 21.12 -0.56
C PRO A 672 19.30 22.50 -0.99
N ARG A 673 20.45 22.96 -0.47
CA ARG A 673 21.05 24.26 -0.85
C ARG A 673 21.60 24.27 -2.27
N THR A 674 22.18 23.15 -2.68
CA THR A 674 22.76 22.95 -4.03
C THR A 674 21.88 22.07 -4.92
N ALA A 675 20.83 21.46 -4.35
CA ALA A 675 20.00 20.43 -4.97
C ALA A 675 20.82 19.23 -5.51
N THR A 676 21.90 18.87 -4.83
CA THR A 676 22.81 17.79 -5.24
C THR A 676 22.70 16.55 -4.36
N TRP A 677 22.81 15.40 -5.00
CA TRP A 677 22.99 14.10 -4.37
C TRP A 677 24.48 13.72 -4.39
N GLU A 678 24.99 13.16 -3.30
CA GLU A 678 26.37 12.68 -3.16
C GLU A 678 26.46 11.16 -3.30
N ALA A 679 27.69 10.62 -3.37
CA ALA A 679 27.93 9.18 -3.42
C ALA A 679 27.32 8.47 -2.18
N PRO A 680 26.77 7.25 -2.33
CA PRO A 680 26.14 6.52 -1.24
C PRO A 680 27.07 6.32 -0.03
N ARG A 681 26.50 6.43 1.18
CA ARG A 681 27.20 6.29 2.47
C ARG A 681 26.46 5.31 3.38
N TYR A 682 27.17 4.77 4.37
CA TYR A 682 26.55 4.04 5.47
C TYR A 682 26.42 4.93 6.70
N ALA A 683 25.19 5.11 7.18
CA ALA A 683 24.89 5.70 8.47
C ALA A 683 24.58 4.59 9.49
N ALA A 684 25.01 4.76 10.74
CA ALA A 684 24.66 3.84 11.81
C ALA A 684 23.95 4.56 12.96
N TYR A 685 22.92 3.90 13.49
CA TYR A 685 22.10 4.32 14.63
C TYR A 685 22.18 3.26 15.71
N VAL A 686 22.54 3.64 16.93
CA VAL A 686 22.59 2.78 18.10
C VAL A 686 21.42 3.13 19.02
N LEU A 687 20.49 2.18 19.18
CA LEU A 687 19.39 2.25 20.12
C LEU A 687 19.73 1.44 21.38
N ARG A 688 19.69 2.12 22.53
CA ARG A 688 19.91 1.53 23.86
C ARG A 688 18.58 1.23 24.56
N GLY A 689 18.62 0.37 25.58
CA GLY A 689 17.43 -0.01 26.37
C GLY A 689 16.80 1.10 27.21
N ASP A 690 17.44 2.28 27.31
CA ASP A 690 16.86 3.50 27.88
C ASP A 690 16.08 4.35 26.86
N GLY A 691 16.00 3.91 25.59
CA GLY A 691 15.42 4.66 24.49
C GLY A 691 16.33 5.74 23.91
N GLY A 692 17.57 5.84 24.36
CA GLY A 692 18.59 6.70 23.80
C GLY A 692 18.96 6.26 22.38
N VAL A 693 18.86 7.20 21.42
CA VAL A 693 19.34 7.05 20.05
C VAL A 693 20.65 7.83 19.92
N LEU A 694 21.71 7.12 19.55
CA LEU A 694 23.01 7.67 19.20
C LEU A 694 23.34 7.31 17.75
N SER A 695 24.29 7.98 17.12
CA SER A 695 24.53 7.81 15.68
C SER A 695 25.93 8.22 15.25
N THR A 696 26.33 7.72 14.07
CA THR A 696 27.57 8.12 13.39
C THR A 696 27.46 7.87 11.88
N ASP A 697 28.12 8.70 11.08
CA ASP A 697 28.42 8.41 9.66
C ASP A 697 29.66 7.51 9.60
N LEU A 698 29.54 6.36 8.92
CA LEU A 698 30.63 5.40 8.74
C LEU A 698 31.47 5.72 7.49
N GLY A 699 30.92 6.53 6.58
CA GLY A 699 31.56 6.95 5.33
C GLY A 699 31.00 6.28 4.07
N GLU A 700 31.71 6.49 2.97
CA GLU A 700 31.30 6.08 1.63
C GLU A 700 31.17 4.55 1.48
N ALA A 701 30.05 4.12 0.89
CA ALA A 701 29.70 2.71 0.75
C ALA A 701 30.69 1.95 -0.12
N SER A 702 31.18 2.55 -1.21
CA SER A 702 32.18 1.95 -2.12
C SER A 702 33.44 1.45 -1.37
N THR A 703 33.95 2.28 -0.45
CA THR A 703 35.16 2.03 0.34
C THR A 703 34.92 0.94 1.39
N ILE A 704 33.73 0.93 2.00
CA ILE A 704 33.34 -0.09 2.98
C ILE A 704 33.11 -1.43 2.28
N ASP A 705 32.36 -1.45 1.17
CA ASP A 705 32.05 -2.67 0.40
C ASP A 705 33.32 -3.32 -0.18
N ALA A 706 34.30 -2.52 -0.63
CA ALA A 706 35.62 -3.03 -1.02
C ALA A 706 36.35 -3.73 0.15
N ARG A 707 36.27 -3.17 1.37
CA ARG A 707 36.84 -3.79 2.60
C ARG A 707 36.07 -5.05 3.00
N VAL A 708 34.75 -5.07 2.85
CA VAL A 708 33.92 -6.29 3.03
C VAL A 708 34.36 -7.38 2.05
N LYS A 709 34.54 -7.07 0.77
CA LYS A 709 35.01 -8.02 -0.26
C LYS A 709 36.40 -8.58 0.08
N ALA A 710 37.31 -7.74 0.56
CA ALA A 710 38.64 -8.16 1.01
C ALA A 710 38.57 -9.08 2.24
N LEU A 711 37.79 -8.73 3.27
CA LEU A 711 37.61 -9.54 4.47
C LEU A 711 36.99 -10.91 4.15
N ARG A 712 35.89 -10.93 3.38
CA ARG A 712 35.22 -12.19 3.02
C ARG A 712 36.16 -13.14 2.25
N ARG A 713 37.01 -12.61 1.36
CA ARG A 713 38.04 -13.41 0.66
C ARG A 713 39.06 -14.03 1.63
N ALA A 714 39.52 -13.28 2.64
CA ALA A 714 40.47 -13.80 3.61
C ALA A 714 39.83 -14.79 4.59
N LEU A 715 38.60 -14.56 5.03
CA LEU A 715 37.86 -15.49 5.90
C LEU A 715 37.54 -16.82 5.22
N ALA A 716 37.25 -16.81 3.91
CA ALA A 716 36.92 -18.00 3.13
C ALA A 716 38.14 -18.85 2.70
N LEU A 717 39.37 -18.39 2.92
CA LEU A 717 40.60 -19.06 2.49
C LEU A 717 41.56 -19.27 3.69
N PRO A 718 41.69 -20.50 4.23
CA PRO A 718 42.56 -20.80 5.38
C PRO A 718 44.04 -20.44 5.22
N SER A 719 44.50 -20.19 4.00
CA SER A 719 45.88 -19.82 3.65
C SER A 719 46.16 -18.32 3.71
N LEU A 720 45.15 -17.47 3.93
CA LEU A 720 45.28 -16.02 4.05
C LEU A 720 45.05 -15.58 5.50
N ASP A 721 45.82 -14.61 6.00
CA ASP A 721 45.55 -14.01 7.31
C ASP A 721 44.37 -13.01 7.21
N PRO A 722 43.25 -13.24 7.93
CA PRO A 722 42.12 -12.32 7.95
C PRO A 722 42.32 -11.13 8.90
N ARG A 723 43.34 -11.12 9.78
CA ARG A 723 43.51 -10.03 10.77
C ARG A 723 43.69 -8.65 10.12
N PRO A 724 44.53 -8.46 9.07
CA PRO A 724 44.66 -7.15 8.42
C PRO A 724 43.35 -6.61 7.80
N PRO A 725 42.60 -7.35 6.95
CA PRO A 725 41.32 -6.85 6.45
C PRO A 725 40.25 -6.76 7.54
N ALA A 726 40.29 -7.58 8.59
CA ALA A 726 39.38 -7.49 9.73
C ALA A 726 39.57 -6.20 10.52
N ARG A 727 40.81 -5.85 10.88
CA ARG A 727 41.15 -4.55 11.52
C ARG A 727 40.80 -3.38 10.60
N ALA A 728 41.07 -3.50 9.30
CA ALA A 728 40.77 -2.46 8.33
C ALA A 728 39.26 -2.19 8.20
N LEU A 729 38.41 -3.23 8.26
CA LEU A 729 36.96 -3.04 8.26
C LEU A 729 36.44 -2.55 9.63
N ASP A 730 36.98 -3.09 10.73
CA ASP A 730 36.62 -2.68 12.09
C ASP A 730 36.79 -1.17 12.31
N ALA A 731 37.95 -0.62 11.89
CA ALA A 731 38.29 0.80 12.01
C ALA A 731 37.33 1.76 11.28
N ARG A 732 36.44 1.24 10.41
CA ARG A 732 35.38 2.00 9.74
C ARG A 732 33.97 1.65 10.19
N LEU A 733 33.80 0.57 10.97
CA LEU A 733 32.50 0.09 11.44
C LEU A 733 32.42 0.11 12.98
N MET A 734 33.13 -0.80 13.64
CA MET A 734 32.93 -1.10 15.05
C MET A 734 33.82 -0.30 15.99
N GLU A 735 34.94 0.27 15.52
CA GLU A 735 35.73 1.25 16.28
C GLU A 735 34.87 2.48 16.68
N PRO A 736 34.24 3.24 15.76
CA PRO A 736 33.40 4.39 16.13
C PRO A 736 32.14 3.98 16.91
N LEU A 737 31.57 2.80 16.63
CA LEU A 737 30.36 2.32 17.31
C LEU A 737 30.60 1.85 18.75
N ARG A 738 31.78 1.36 19.11
CA ARG A 738 32.02 0.75 20.44
C ARG A 738 31.81 1.72 21.60
N ALA A 739 32.11 3.01 21.44
CA ALA A 739 31.76 4.04 22.43
C ALA A 739 30.24 4.25 22.57
N LEU A 740 29.49 4.09 21.46
CA LEU A 740 28.04 4.27 21.42
C LEU A 740 27.28 3.05 21.99
N LEU A 741 27.88 1.86 22.05
CA LEU A 741 27.29 0.68 22.72
C LEU A 741 27.17 0.83 24.24
N GLY A 742 28.02 1.65 24.86
CA GLY A 742 28.04 1.84 26.31
C GLY A 742 28.40 0.55 27.05
N GLY A 743 27.55 0.12 27.98
CA GLY A 743 27.75 -1.11 28.76
C GLY A 743 27.27 -2.41 28.08
N ALA A 744 26.70 -2.33 26.87
CA ALA A 744 26.12 -3.49 26.20
C ALA A 744 27.20 -4.49 25.76
N ARG A 745 26.99 -5.78 26.08
CA ARG A 745 27.82 -6.90 25.62
C ARG A 745 27.13 -7.77 24.56
N SER A 746 25.82 -7.66 24.45
CA SER A 746 25.03 -8.24 23.37
C SER A 746 24.69 -7.13 22.37
N VAL A 747 24.92 -7.41 21.09
CA VAL A 747 24.71 -6.46 19.99
C VAL A 747 23.80 -7.11 18.95
N LEU A 748 22.62 -6.53 18.76
CA LEU A 748 21.75 -6.86 17.63
C LEU A 748 22.17 -5.99 16.46
N VAL A 749 22.56 -6.59 15.34
CA VAL A 749 22.99 -5.84 14.14
C VAL A 749 21.98 -6.07 13.04
N SER A 750 21.36 -4.99 12.58
CA SER A 750 20.70 -4.95 11.28
C SER A 750 21.55 -4.10 10.34
N ALA A 751 21.92 -4.67 9.20
CA ALA A 751 22.81 -4.04 8.24
C ALA A 751 22.16 -3.92 6.85
N ASP A 752 22.63 -2.97 6.05
CA ASP A 752 22.28 -2.80 4.64
C ASP A 752 23.43 -3.23 3.72
N GLY A 753 23.15 -3.41 2.44
CA GLY A 753 24.16 -3.67 1.42
C GLY A 753 25.08 -4.86 1.74
N ALA A 754 26.36 -4.73 1.41
CA ALA A 754 27.36 -5.80 1.61
C ALA A 754 27.60 -6.15 3.09
N LEU A 755 27.31 -5.24 4.02
CA LEU A 755 27.47 -5.45 5.47
C LEU A 755 26.58 -6.59 6.02
N ASN A 756 25.53 -6.98 5.29
CA ASN A 756 24.75 -8.19 5.60
C ASN A 756 25.56 -9.49 5.58
N LEU A 757 26.73 -9.50 4.93
CA LEU A 757 27.57 -10.67 4.70
C LEU A 757 28.86 -10.66 5.53
N VAL A 758 28.93 -9.80 6.56
CA VAL A 758 30.06 -9.64 7.48
C VAL A 758 29.79 -10.41 8.78
N PRO A 759 30.64 -11.36 9.19
CA PRO A 759 30.61 -11.89 10.55
C PRO A 759 31.30 -10.91 11.49
N PHE A 760 30.54 -10.01 12.13
CA PHE A 760 31.06 -8.94 13.00
C PHE A 760 31.94 -9.47 14.15
N GLY A 761 31.70 -10.69 14.64
CA GLY A 761 32.55 -11.33 15.64
C GLY A 761 34.00 -11.63 15.19
N ALA A 762 34.25 -11.68 13.87
CA ALA A 762 35.58 -11.89 13.29
C ALA A 762 36.29 -10.58 12.89
N LEU A 763 35.68 -9.42 13.15
CA LEU A 763 36.39 -8.14 13.14
C LEU A 763 37.43 -8.13 14.27
N VAL A 764 38.50 -7.36 14.10
CA VAL A 764 39.65 -7.32 15.02
C VAL A 764 39.78 -5.90 15.58
N ASP A 765 39.85 -5.77 16.90
CA ASP A 765 39.97 -4.49 17.60
C ASP A 765 41.38 -3.86 17.52
N GLU A 766 41.57 -2.69 18.14
CA GLU A 766 42.87 -1.97 18.15
C GLU A 766 43.95 -2.73 18.92
N ARG A 767 43.56 -3.72 19.74
CA ARG A 767 44.42 -4.54 20.58
C ARG A 767 44.80 -5.86 19.90
N GLY A 768 44.24 -6.14 18.73
CA GLY A 768 44.46 -7.38 17.98
C GLY A 768 43.60 -8.57 18.42
N SER A 769 42.57 -8.32 19.24
CA SER A 769 41.58 -9.33 19.68
C SER A 769 40.37 -9.37 18.74
N TYR A 770 39.75 -10.53 18.59
CA TYR A 770 38.52 -10.66 17.79
C TYR A 770 37.31 -10.16 18.58
N LEU A 771 36.36 -9.47 17.93
CA LEU A 771 35.20 -8.90 18.64
C LEU A 771 34.32 -9.96 19.32
N VAL A 772 34.33 -11.21 18.87
CA VAL A 772 33.66 -12.35 19.56
C VAL A 772 34.15 -12.52 21.00
N GLU A 773 35.39 -12.15 21.31
CA GLU A 773 35.95 -12.21 22.67
C GLU A 773 35.29 -11.20 23.62
N SER A 774 34.77 -10.08 23.09
CA SER A 774 34.12 -9.02 23.86
C SER A 774 32.59 -8.98 23.76
N PHE A 775 32.01 -9.43 22.63
CA PHE A 775 30.59 -9.26 22.30
C PHE A 775 29.92 -10.55 21.83
N THR A 776 28.62 -10.68 22.12
CA THR A 776 27.70 -11.61 21.42
C THR A 776 26.99 -10.82 20.31
N PHE A 777 27.07 -11.30 19.07
CA PHE A 777 26.37 -10.70 17.92
C PHE A 777 25.15 -11.54 17.51
N THR A 778 24.03 -10.88 17.21
CA THR A 778 22.85 -11.48 16.58
C THR A 778 22.44 -10.64 15.39
N TYR A 779 22.05 -11.29 14.29
CA TYR A 779 21.74 -10.61 13.02
C TYR A 779 20.23 -10.47 12.84
N LEU A 780 19.77 -9.28 12.46
CA LEU A 780 18.37 -9.00 12.15
C LEU A 780 18.24 -8.51 10.71
N THR A 781 17.03 -8.54 10.16
CA THR A 781 16.70 -7.78 8.94
C THR A 781 16.39 -6.33 9.32
N SER A 782 15.67 -6.09 10.41
CA SER A 782 15.58 -4.79 11.10
C SER A 782 15.32 -4.99 12.60
N GLY A 783 15.57 -3.97 13.42
CA GLY A 783 15.16 -3.96 14.83
C GLY A 783 13.66 -4.22 15.04
N ARG A 784 12.82 -3.94 14.03
CA ARG A 784 11.38 -4.27 14.04
C ARG A 784 11.10 -5.77 14.16
N ASP A 785 12.03 -6.64 13.73
CA ASP A 785 11.91 -8.10 13.79
C ASP A 785 11.59 -8.58 15.22
N LEU A 786 12.07 -7.84 16.23
CA LEU A 786 11.82 -8.11 17.66
C LEU A 786 10.33 -8.10 18.03
N LEU A 787 9.51 -7.34 17.31
CA LEU A 787 8.07 -7.25 17.55
C LEU A 787 7.35 -8.54 17.15
N ARG A 788 7.81 -9.21 16.08
CA ARG A 788 7.28 -10.51 15.63
C ARG A 788 7.49 -11.61 16.68
N TYR A 789 8.63 -11.60 17.38
CA TYR A 789 8.97 -12.65 18.35
C TYR A 789 8.17 -12.55 19.66
N ARG A 790 7.73 -11.35 20.07
CA ARG A 790 6.96 -11.14 21.32
C ARG A 790 5.62 -11.88 21.39
N GLY A 791 5.04 -12.25 20.25
CA GLY A 791 3.76 -12.98 20.16
C GLY A 791 3.89 -14.45 19.77
N ALA A 792 5.10 -14.95 19.49
CA ALA A 792 5.32 -16.27 18.93
C ALA A 792 4.93 -17.38 19.93
N ARG A 793 3.86 -18.12 19.62
CA ARG A 793 3.48 -19.31 20.40
C ARG A 793 4.29 -20.51 19.91
N PRO A 794 4.98 -21.25 20.79
CA PRO A 794 5.67 -22.47 20.39
C PRO A 794 4.70 -23.48 19.78
N ALA A 795 5.17 -24.25 18.80
CA ALA A 795 4.46 -25.43 18.31
C ALA A 795 4.46 -26.53 19.39
N ILE A 796 3.47 -26.49 20.29
CA ILE A 796 3.35 -27.46 21.39
C ILE A 796 3.05 -28.84 20.79
N GLY A 797 3.99 -29.78 20.96
CA GLY A 797 3.84 -31.19 20.56
C GLY A 797 4.36 -31.57 19.17
N SER A 798 4.94 -30.65 18.39
CA SER A 798 5.62 -31.03 17.14
C SER A 798 7.01 -31.61 17.40
N LYS A 799 7.38 -32.68 16.70
CA LYS A 799 8.71 -33.30 16.82
C LYS A 799 9.75 -32.46 16.06
N ALA A 800 11.01 -32.52 16.51
CA ALA A 800 12.11 -31.97 15.73
C ALA A 800 12.31 -32.78 14.45
N LEU A 801 12.77 -32.14 13.38
CA LEU A 801 13.13 -32.79 12.12
C LEU A 801 14.63 -32.60 11.86
N VAL A 802 15.33 -33.70 11.58
CA VAL A 802 16.74 -33.73 11.21
C VAL A 802 16.85 -34.44 9.87
N ILE A 803 17.42 -33.78 8.88
CA ILE A 803 17.77 -34.35 7.57
C ILE A 803 19.29 -34.30 7.42
N ALA A 804 19.93 -35.42 7.06
CA ALA A 804 21.38 -35.51 6.91
C ALA A 804 21.80 -36.53 5.83
N ASP A 805 22.97 -36.33 5.20
CA ASP A 805 23.52 -37.15 4.11
C ASP A 805 22.46 -37.65 3.09
N PRO A 806 21.79 -36.75 2.34
CA PRO A 806 20.85 -37.16 1.31
C PRO A 806 21.55 -37.95 0.19
N ASP A 807 20.89 -38.97 -0.35
CA ASP A 807 21.40 -39.68 -1.52
C ASP A 807 21.20 -38.84 -2.79
N PHE A 808 22.18 -37.99 -3.10
CA PHE A 808 22.14 -37.13 -4.28
C PHE A 808 22.08 -37.90 -5.61
N GLY A 809 22.32 -39.21 -5.63
CA GLY A 809 22.37 -40.03 -6.85
C GLY A 809 23.66 -39.85 -7.66
N SER A 810 23.91 -40.79 -8.58
CA SER A 810 25.14 -40.86 -9.38
C SER A 810 24.91 -40.53 -10.85
N ALA A 811 25.29 -39.31 -11.25
CA ALA A 811 25.37 -38.93 -12.67
C ALA A 811 26.64 -39.49 -13.32
N ALA A 812 26.56 -39.87 -14.61
CA ALA A 812 27.71 -40.33 -15.37
C ALA A 812 28.69 -39.16 -15.63
N VAL A 813 29.85 -39.19 -14.97
CA VAL A 813 30.91 -38.19 -15.17
C VAL A 813 31.49 -38.34 -16.58
N PRO A 814 31.49 -37.28 -17.43
CA PRO A 814 32.23 -37.31 -18.69
C PRO A 814 33.71 -37.56 -18.38
N SER A 815 34.24 -38.67 -18.89
CA SER A 815 35.61 -39.11 -18.61
C SER A 815 36.63 -38.24 -19.34
N GLY A 816 36.87 -37.03 -18.85
CA GLY A 816 37.64 -36.04 -19.63
C GLY A 816 38.03 -34.74 -18.96
N GLU A 817 37.92 -34.54 -17.64
CA GLU A 817 38.51 -33.34 -17.00
C GLU A 817 38.96 -33.60 -15.55
N ARG A 818 40.27 -33.81 -15.37
CA ARG A 818 40.92 -33.71 -14.06
C ARG A 818 41.26 -32.25 -13.79
N GLY A 819 40.24 -31.48 -13.44
CA GLY A 819 40.38 -30.10 -13.00
C GLY A 819 39.35 -29.80 -11.92
N GLU A 820 39.82 -29.45 -10.73
CA GLU A 820 39.01 -28.58 -9.88
C GLU A 820 38.78 -27.29 -10.67
N SER A 821 37.54 -26.80 -10.76
CA SER A 821 37.25 -25.49 -11.35
C SER A 821 37.61 -24.37 -10.36
N SER A 822 38.88 -24.38 -9.93
CA SER A 822 39.56 -23.32 -9.20
C SER A 822 39.79 -22.13 -10.13
N GLY A 823 38.77 -21.28 -10.28
CA GLY A 823 38.81 -20.12 -11.16
C GLY A 823 37.95 -18.96 -10.66
N PRO A 824 38.55 -17.85 -10.19
CA PRO A 824 37.82 -16.64 -9.82
C PRO A 824 37.51 -15.77 -11.05
N SER A 825 36.83 -16.33 -12.06
CA SER A 825 36.29 -15.55 -13.20
C SER A 825 35.21 -16.31 -13.95
N ALA A 826 33.94 -16.04 -13.60
CA ALA A 826 32.75 -16.30 -14.42
C ALA A 826 31.64 -15.38 -13.90
N THR A 827 31.79 -14.08 -14.15
CA THR A 827 30.80 -13.08 -13.77
C THR A 827 29.48 -13.36 -14.51
N ASN A 828 28.37 -13.27 -13.77
CA ASN A 828 26.99 -13.43 -14.26
C ASN A 828 26.49 -14.90 -14.47
N ARG A 829 26.39 -15.68 -13.39
CA ARG A 829 25.68 -16.99 -13.40
C ARG A 829 24.17 -16.83 -13.16
N ARG A 830 23.38 -17.67 -13.85
CA ARG A 830 21.91 -17.81 -13.76
C ARG A 830 21.53 -19.07 -12.97
N ALA A 831 20.28 -19.18 -12.53
CA ALA A 831 19.77 -20.36 -11.83
C ALA A 831 19.83 -21.62 -12.71
N ALA A 832 19.60 -21.48 -14.02
CA ALA A 832 19.80 -22.57 -14.99
C ALA A 832 21.23 -23.15 -15.01
N ASP A 833 22.25 -22.40 -14.57
CA ASP A 833 23.63 -22.89 -14.52
C ASP A 833 23.84 -23.91 -13.38
N ILE A 834 22.86 -24.13 -12.49
CA ILE A 834 22.87 -25.17 -11.44
C ILE A 834 23.03 -26.58 -12.03
N GLY A 835 22.58 -26.80 -13.28
CA GLY A 835 22.71 -28.09 -13.96
C GLY A 835 24.16 -28.53 -14.18
N SER A 836 25.12 -27.60 -14.05
CA SER A 836 26.56 -27.88 -14.06
C SER A 836 27.16 -28.25 -12.70
N VAL A 837 26.38 -28.18 -11.61
CA VAL A 837 26.86 -28.41 -10.24
C VAL A 837 26.57 -29.85 -9.81
N LEU A 838 27.64 -30.64 -9.66
CA LEU A 838 27.60 -32.01 -9.15
C LEU A 838 27.78 -32.02 -7.61
N PHE A 839 26.84 -32.64 -6.90
CA PHE A 839 26.83 -32.75 -5.45
C PHE A 839 27.43 -34.09 -5.01
N ARG A 840 28.58 -34.06 -4.32
CA ARG A 840 29.25 -35.27 -3.81
C ARG A 840 28.62 -35.75 -2.49
N PRO A 841 28.65 -37.06 -2.18
CA PRO A 841 28.18 -37.58 -0.89
C PRO A 841 28.86 -36.89 0.31
N LEU A 842 28.13 -36.75 1.43
CA LEU A 842 28.54 -35.99 2.62
C LEU A 842 28.63 -36.91 3.84
N HIS A 843 29.41 -37.99 3.74
CA HIS A 843 29.41 -39.09 4.73
C HIS A 843 29.64 -38.66 6.20
N ALA A 844 30.32 -37.53 6.45
CA ALA A 844 30.49 -36.98 7.79
C ALA A 844 29.16 -36.49 8.42
N THR A 845 28.22 -36.02 7.60
CA THR A 845 26.92 -35.48 8.03
C THR A 845 25.97 -36.55 8.58
N VAL A 846 26.10 -37.83 8.19
CA VAL A 846 25.38 -38.95 8.84
C VAL A 846 25.59 -38.95 10.34
N MET A 847 26.84 -38.74 10.76
CA MET A 847 27.24 -38.75 12.17
C MET A 847 26.84 -37.46 12.88
N GLU A 848 26.77 -36.34 12.16
CA GLU A 848 26.17 -35.10 12.65
C GLU A 848 24.68 -35.30 12.94
N GLY A 849 23.89 -35.67 11.93
CA GLY A 849 22.44 -35.85 12.05
C GLY A 849 22.05 -36.88 13.12
N ARG A 850 22.74 -38.02 13.18
CA ARG A 850 22.56 -39.02 14.25
C ARG A 850 22.93 -38.50 15.65
N THR A 851 23.79 -37.50 15.76
CA THR A 851 24.17 -36.91 17.04
C THR A 851 23.19 -35.81 17.44
N VAL A 852 22.87 -34.89 16.53
CA VAL A 852 21.84 -33.86 16.74
C VAL A 852 20.48 -34.46 17.09
N ALA A 853 20.03 -35.51 16.38
CA ALA A 853 18.76 -36.18 16.67
C ALA A 853 18.73 -36.82 18.07
N ARG A 854 19.85 -37.39 18.54
CA ARG A 854 19.99 -37.90 19.92
C ARG A 854 20.00 -36.79 20.96
N THR A 855 20.69 -35.68 20.67
CA THR A 855 20.77 -34.52 21.58
C THR A 855 19.42 -33.80 21.71
N LEU A 856 18.58 -33.80 20.68
CA LEU A 856 17.25 -33.16 20.72
C LEU A 856 16.19 -34.00 21.45
N GLY A 857 16.25 -35.33 21.33
CA GLY A 857 15.21 -36.22 21.86
C GLY A 857 13.95 -36.24 20.98
N GLU A 858 13.38 -37.44 20.77
CA GLU A 858 12.18 -37.67 19.93
C GLU A 858 12.20 -37.08 18.50
N ALA A 859 13.36 -36.70 17.96
CA ALA A 859 13.48 -36.14 16.62
C ALA A 859 13.21 -37.18 15.52
N ARG A 860 12.49 -36.78 14.47
CA ARG A 860 12.40 -37.54 13.20
C ARG A 860 13.71 -37.33 12.45
N LEU A 861 14.43 -38.41 12.17
CA LEU A 861 15.67 -38.41 11.38
C LEU A 861 15.40 -38.99 9.99
N LEU A 862 15.79 -38.26 8.94
CA LEU A 862 15.75 -38.70 7.55
C LEU A 862 17.17 -38.69 6.98
N ILE A 863 17.56 -39.77 6.30
CA ILE A 863 18.92 -39.96 5.76
C ILE A 863 18.89 -40.73 4.43
N GLY A 864 19.90 -40.52 3.58
CA GLY A 864 20.03 -41.24 2.31
C GLY A 864 18.83 -41.00 1.39
N PRO A 865 18.14 -42.05 0.89
CA PRO A 865 17.01 -41.90 -0.02
C PRO A 865 15.76 -41.29 0.64
N ASP A 866 15.61 -41.38 1.97
CA ASP A 866 14.46 -40.81 2.69
C ASP A 866 14.55 -39.27 2.86
N ALA A 867 15.71 -38.70 2.57
CA ALA A 867 15.98 -37.26 2.66
C ALA A 867 15.50 -36.51 1.40
N THR A 868 14.26 -36.77 0.96
CA THR A 868 13.64 -36.15 -0.22
C THR A 868 13.17 -34.73 0.04
N GLU A 869 12.96 -34.01 -1.05
CA GLU A 869 12.34 -32.69 -1.05
C GLU A 869 10.86 -32.75 -0.62
N GLU A 870 10.10 -33.72 -1.12
CA GLU A 870 8.74 -34.05 -0.70
C GLU A 870 8.66 -34.26 0.83
N SER A 871 9.60 -35.02 1.41
CA SER A 871 9.63 -35.29 2.85
C SER A 871 9.86 -34.04 3.70
N LEU A 872 10.56 -33.03 3.14
CA LEU A 872 10.75 -31.73 3.77
C LEU A 872 9.53 -30.81 3.56
N LYS A 873 8.94 -30.78 2.35
CA LYS A 873 7.70 -30.04 2.06
C LYS A 873 6.51 -30.54 2.88
N ALA A 874 6.44 -31.85 3.14
CA ALA A 874 5.42 -32.48 3.98
C ALA A 874 5.60 -32.21 5.49
N ALA A 875 6.70 -31.59 5.92
CA ALA A 875 6.94 -31.26 7.32
C ALA A 875 6.20 -29.97 7.72
N SER A 876 5.20 -30.07 8.59
CA SER A 876 4.52 -28.92 9.20
C SER A 876 5.06 -28.63 10.60
N ARG A 877 5.54 -27.41 10.79
CA ARG A 877 5.84 -26.73 12.05
C ARG A 877 6.77 -27.49 13.01
N PRO A 878 7.88 -28.11 12.56
CA PRO A 878 8.83 -28.74 13.46
C PRO A 878 9.43 -27.70 14.40
N HIS A 879 9.48 -27.96 15.71
CA HIS A 879 9.99 -26.96 16.67
C HIS A 879 11.48 -26.65 16.47
N VAL A 880 12.25 -27.63 15.98
CA VAL A 880 13.61 -27.50 15.43
C VAL A 880 13.66 -28.19 14.08
N LEU A 881 14.28 -27.53 13.09
CA LEU A 881 14.62 -28.10 11.78
C LEU A 881 16.14 -28.06 11.60
N HIS A 882 16.78 -29.21 11.41
CA HIS A 882 18.20 -29.31 11.13
C HIS A 882 18.42 -29.95 9.76
N LEU A 883 19.17 -29.27 8.88
CA LEU A 883 19.44 -29.70 7.51
C LEU A 883 20.95 -29.74 7.29
N ALA A 884 21.53 -30.95 7.28
CA ALA A 884 22.94 -31.21 7.00
C ALA A 884 23.11 -31.75 5.58
N THR A 885 23.41 -30.84 4.64
CA THR A 885 23.44 -31.13 3.20
C THR A 885 24.25 -30.07 2.44
N HIS A 886 24.37 -30.16 1.12
CA HIS A 886 24.92 -29.08 0.30
C HIS A 886 23.92 -27.92 0.19
N GLY A 887 24.42 -26.70 0.42
CA GLY A 887 23.76 -25.46 0.03
C GLY A 887 24.50 -24.79 -1.12
N PHE A 888 23.82 -23.88 -1.82
CA PHE A 888 24.42 -23.10 -2.90
C PHE A 888 23.82 -21.70 -2.99
N PHE A 889 24.62 -20.77 -3.53
CA PHE A 889 24.16 -19.49 -4.08
C PHE A 889 24.90 -19.18 -5.39
N LEU A 890 24.15 -18.89 -6.45
CA LEU A 890 24.68 -18.53 -7.77
C LEU A 890 24.65 -17.01 -7.94
N SER A 891 25.82 -16.38 -7.81
CA SER A 891 25.95 -14.93 -7.93
C SER A 891 25.83 -14.45 -9.38
N GLY A 892 24.68 -13.89 -9.73
CA GLY A 892 24.56 -12.99 -10.88
C GLY A 892 24.81 -11.55 -10.44
N GLU A 893 25.99 -10.99 -10.75
CA GLU A 893 26.28 -9.57 -10.51
C GLU A 893 25.38 -8.70 -11.39
N ARG A 894 24.40 -8.02 -10.78
CA ARG A 894 23.75 -6.88 -11.43
C ARG A 894 24.67 -5.66 -11.34
N ARG A 895 25.12 -5.18 -12.50
CA ARG A 895 25.54 -3.77 -12.67
C ARG A 895 24.34 -2.85 -12.48
N ALA A 896 24.00 -2.57 -11.21
CA ALA A 896 22.88 -1.71 -10.83
C ALA A 896 23.32 -0.35 -10.25
N TRP A 897 24.64 -0.10 -10.14
CA TRP A 897 25.22 1.13 -9.61
C TRP A 897 26.35 1.74 -10.48
N GLU A 898 26.83 1.04 -11.52
CA GLU A 898 27.85 1.55 -12.47
C GLU A 898 27.26 2.45 -13.59
N ALA A 899 26.11 3.09 -13.36
CA ALA A 899 25.45 3.99 -14.32
C ALA A 899 25.60 5.48 -13.91
N ALA A 900 26.78 5.85 -13.42
CA ALA A 900 27.11 7.19 -12.92
C ALA A 900 28.51 7.70 -13.35
N ASP A 901 29.20 7.00 -14.26
CA ASP A 901 30.56 7.35 -14.71
C ASP A 901 30.63 7.64 -16.22
N ASP A 902 29.59 8.29 -16.75
CA ASP A 902 29.69 9.13 -17.95
C ASP A 902 29.58 10.59 -17.48
N GLY A 903 30.69 11.34 -17.59
CA GLY A 903 30.77 12.71 -17.10
C GLY A 903 29.83 13.68 -17.84
N GLY A 904 28.64 13.91 -17.28
CA GLY A 904 27.67 14.86 -17.83
C GLY A 904 26.45 15.08 -16.94
N LEU A 905 26.33 16.30 -16.40
CA LEU A 905 25.16 16.94 -15.77
C LEU A 905 24.16 16.04 -15.02
N ALA A 906 24.14 16.18 -13.69
CA ALA A 906 23.30 15.46 -12.74
C ALA A 906 21.86 15.17 -13.23
N ARG A 907 21.57 13.89 -13.51
CA ARG A 907 20.22 13.44 -13.86
C ARG A 907 19.45 13.07 -12.60
N GLU A 908 18.50 13.93 -12.22
CA GLU A 908 17.44 13.51 -11.32
C GLU A 908 16.56 12.45 -12.01
N GLY A 909 16.33 11.31 -11.36
CA GLY A 909 15.39 10.26 -11.79
C GLY A 909 15.60 8.98 -10.99
N PRO A 910 14.57 8.15 -10.76
CA PRO A 910 14.76 6.80 -10.22
C PRO A 910 15.48 5.91 -11.26
N PRO A 911 16.07 4.77 -10.85
CA PRO A 911 16.88 3.93 -11.73
C PRO A 911 16.08 3.40 -12.92
N ARG A 912 16.61 3.62 -14.13
CA ARG A 912 15.98 3.31 -15.43
C ARG A 912 15.45 1.88 -15.52
N SER A 913 14.19 1.72 -15.92
CA SER A 913 13.47 0.44 -16.08
C SER A 913 13.86 -0.38 -17.33
N GLY A 914 14.92 -0.02 -18.04
CA GLY A 914 15.29 -0.54 -19.36
C GLY A 914 15.99 -1.90 -19.33
N ALA A 915 15.32 -2.93 -19.85
CA ALA A 915 15.90 -4.15 -20.43
C ALA A 915 16.99 -4.93 -19.63
N VAL A 916 16.62 -5.56 -18.52
CA VAL A 916 17.20 -6.88 -18.15
C VAL A 916 16.08 -7.79 -17.62
N SER A 917 16.03 -9.02 -18.12
CA SER A 917 15.29 -10.13 -17.51
C SER A 917 16.06 -10.60 -16.27
N VAL A 918 15.92 -9.88 -15.16
CA VAL A 918 16.50 -10.28 -13.88
C VAL A 918 15.68 -11.46 -13.34
N GLU A 919 16.24 -12.64 -13.52
CA GLU A 919 15.80 -13.90 -12.90
C GLU A 919 15.57 -13.73 -11.40
N ASN A 920 14.50 -14.34 -10.86
CA ASN A 920 14.12 -14.18 -9.45
C ASN A 920 15.29 -14.61 -8.54
N PRO A 921 15.84 -13.73 -7.67
CA PRO A 921 17.00 -14.07 -6.85
C PRO A 921 16.82 -15.31 -5.97
N LEU A 922 15.58 -15.64 -5.57
CA LEU A 922 15.27 -16.81 -4.75
C LEU A 922 15.49 -18.14 -5.49
N LEU A 923 15.46 -18.15 -6.84
CA LEU A 923 15.77 -19.34 -7.65
C LEU A 923 17.27 -19.64 -7.71
N ARG A 924 18.13 -18.65 -7.39
CA ARG A 924 19.60 -18.80 -7.44
C ARG A 924 20.22 -19.26 -6.11
N SER A 925 19.41 -19.55 -5.10
CA SER A 925 19.87 -20.14 -3.83
C SER A 925 19.00 -21.32 -3.45
N GLY A 926 19.58 -22.35 -2.84
CA GLY A 926 18.83 -23.53 -2.43
C GLY A 926 19.69 -24.55 -1.69
N ILE A 927 19.11 -25.70 -1.42
CA ILE A 927 19.77 -26.88 -0.85
C ILE A 927 19.55 -28.09 -1.75
N ALA A 928 20.55 -28.97 -1.83
CA ALA A 928 20.42 -30.26 -2.48
C ALA A 928 19.80 -31.28 -1.52
N LEU A 929 18.98 -32.18 -2.05
CA LEU A 929 18.31 -33.26 -1.33
C LEU A 929 18.43 -34.57 -2.15
N ALA A 930 17.77 -35.64 -1.72
CA ALA A 930 17.87 -36.93 -2.42
C ALA A 930 17.46 -36.80 -3.89
N GLY A 931 18.22 -37.43 -4.79
CA GLY A 931 18.03 -37.36 -6.25
C GLY A 931 18.63 -36.14 -6.96
N ALA A 932 19.27 -35.20 -6.25
CA ALA A 932 19.76 -33.94 -6.83
C ALA A 932 20.57 -34.10 -8.14
N ASN A 933 21.55 -35.00 -8.21
CA ASN A 933 22.38 -35.15 -9.41
C ASN A 933 21.63 -35.76 -10.61
N LEU A 934 20.44 -36.34 -10.39
CA LEU A 934 19.66 -37.00 -11.43
C LEU A 934 18.78 -36.03 -12.23
N ARG A 935 18.23 -34.98 -11.58
CA ARG A 935 17.40 -33.89 -12.18
C ARG A 935 16.16 -34.30 -13.00
N ALA A 936 15.88 -35.60 -13.12
CA ALA A 936 15.02 -36.17 -14.16
C ALA A 936 13.82 -36.98 -13.63
N GLY A 937 13.38 -36.77 -12.38
CA GLY A 937 12.17 -37.39 -11.86
C GLY A 937 10.87 -36.80 -12.45
N GLU A 938 9.83 -37.62 -12.56
CA GLU A 938 8.45 -37.14 -12.67
C GLU A 938 7.98 -36.69 -11.27
N GLY A 939 8.05 -35.40 -10.99
CA GLY A 939 7.62 -34.81 -9.71
C GLY A 939 8.58 -33.74 -9.22
N GLU A 940 9.75 -34.16 -8.72
CA GLU A 940 10.76 -33.28 -8.11
C GLU A 940 12.15 -33.50 -8.71
N ASP A 941 13.01 -32.48 -8.63
CA ASP A 941 14.37 -32.51 -9.18
C ASP A 941 15.49 -32.62 -8.11
N GLY A 942 15.11 -32.71 -6.84
CA GLY A 942 16.02 -32.92 -5.71
C GLY A 942 16.78 -31.66 -5.28
N VAL A 943 16.33 -30.46 -5.64
CA VAL A 943 16.83 -29.19 -5.11
C VAL A 943 15.67 -28.33 -4.64
N LEU A 944 15.60 -28.11 -3.32
CA LEU A 944 14.69 -27.12 -2.76
C LEU A 944 15.31 -25.73 -2.95
N THR A 945 14.75 -24.93 -3.85
CA THR A 945 15.15 -23.52 -3.99
C THR A 945 14.64 -22.66 -2.84
N ALA A 946 15.21 -21.47 -2.65
CA ALA A 946 14.67 -20.52 -1.68
C ALA A 946 13.28 -19.99 -2.08
N LEU A 947 12.89 -20.09 -3.35
CA LEU A 947 11.53 -19.75 -3.76
C LEU A 947 10.52 -20.75 -3.16
N GLU A 948 10.84 -22.04 -3.21
CA GLU A 948 10.01 -23.12 -2.66
C GLU A 948 10.11 -23.18 -1.13
N ALA A 949 11.30 -22.91 -0.56
CA ALA A 949 11.50 -22.84 0.88
C ALA A 949 10.62 -21.77 1.56
N ALA A 950 10.24 -20.71 0.84
CA ALA A 950 9.28 -19.70 1.33
C ALA A 950 7.85 -20.25 1.47
N GLY A 951 7.51 -21.31 0.73
CA GLY A 951 6.23 -22.02 0.81
C GLY A 951 6.11 -22.98 2.01
N LEU A 952 7.22 -23.33 2.68
CA LEU A 952 7.22 -24.25 3.84
C LEU A 952 6.38 -23.71 5.02
N ASP A 953 5.76 -24.60 5.78
CA ASP A 953 5.04 -24.28 7.01
C ASP A 953 5.94 -24.37 8.23
N LEU A 954 6.70 -23.30 8.50
CA LEU A 954 7.61 -23.19 9.65
C LEU A 954 7.02 -22.31 10.78
N GLN A 955 5.69 -22.15 10.83
CA GLN A 955 5.03 -21.26 11.79
C GLN A 955 5.22 -21.73 13.25
N GLY A 956 6.08 -21.04 14.00
CA GLY A 956 6.47 -21.42 15.37
C GLY A 956 7.66 -22.39 15.42
N THR A 957 8.37 -22.58 14.31
CA THR A 957 9.70 -23.21 14.29
C THR A 957 10.71 -22.27 14.93
N ARG A 958 11.23 -22.68 16.09
CA ARG A 958 12.11 -21.86 16.93
C ARG A 958 13.53 -21.74 16.38
N LEU A 959 13.99 -22.77 15.69
CA LEU A 959 15.36 -22.85 15.19
C LEU A 959 15.39 -23.65 13.90
N VAL A 960 15.91 -23.03 12.84
CA VAL A 960 16.36 -23.72 11.63
C VAL A 960 17.88 -23.66 11.58
N VAL A 961 18.54 -24.81 11.52
CA VAL A 961 19.99 -24.91 11.33
C VAL A 961 20.25 -25.44 9.93
N LEU A 962 20.84 -24.60 9.09
CA LEU A 962 21.34 -24.96 7.78
C LEU A 962 22.82 -25.31 7.91
N SER A 963 23.11 -26.57 8.24
CA SER A 963 24.46 -27.16 8.23
C SER A 963 24.87 -27.46 6.79
N ALA A 964 24.97 -26.37 6.02
CA ALA A 964 25.02 -26.36 4.57
C ALA A 964 25.73 -25.09 4.09
N CYS A 965 26.60 -25.23 3.08
CA CYS A 965 27.46 -24.17 2.57
C CYS A 965 26.70 -22.98 1.93
N GLU A 966 27.23 -21.77 2.11
CA GLU A 966 26.79 -20.51 1.47
C GLU A 966 25.30 -20.12 1.70
N THR A 967 24.63 -20.74 2.68
CA THR A 967 23.18 -20.59 2.91
C THR A 967 22.75 -19.25 3.50
N GLY A 968 23.66 -18.53 4.14
CA GLY A 968 23.45 -17.16 4.65
C GLY A 968 23.72 -16.07 3.61
N VAL A 969 24.10 -16.44 2.38
CA VAL A 969 24.44 -15.53 1.27
C VAL A 969 23.26 -15.42 0.29
N GLY A 970 23.17 -14.29 -0.40
CA GLY A 970 22.12 -14.01 -1.38
C GLY A 970 22.37 -12.67 -2.09
N GLU A 971 21.42 -12.22 -2.93
CA GLU A 971 21.48 -10.85 -3.47
C GLU A 971 21.18 -9.87 -2.33
N THR A 972 22.10 -8.95 -2.05
CA THR A 972 21.89 -7.91 -1.04
C THR A 972 21.25 -6.68 -1.66
N SER A 973 20.17 -6.19 -1.05
CA SER A 973 19.52 -4.93 -1.44
C SER A 973 19.22 -4.11 -0.20
N SER A 974 19.63 -2.84 -0.20
CA SER A 974 19.39 -1.92 0.92
C SER A 974 17.89 -1.82 1.20
N GLY A 975 17.52 -1.85 2.48
CA GLY A 975 16.13 -1.91 2.93
C GLY A 975 15.50 -3.32 2.97
N GLU A 976 16.02 -4.31 2.23
CA GLU A 976 15.36 -5.63 2.05
C GLU A 976 16.18 -6.82 2.61
N GLY A 977 17.41 -6.60 3.06
CA GLY A 977 18.29 -7.62 3.60
C GLY A 977 18.90 -8.54 2.52
N VAL A 978 18.94 -9.85 2.80
CA VAL A 978 19.56 -10.87 1.93
C VAL A 978 18.49 -11.67 1.20
N TYR A 979 18.38 -11.48 -0.11
CA TYR A 979 17.50 -12.26 -0.99
C TYR A 979 18.10 -13.63 -1.28
N GLY A 980 17.64 -14.63 -0.53
CA GLY A 980 18.00 -16.04 -0.63
C GLY A 980 17.31 -16.85 0.48
N LEU A 981 17.88 -17.99 0.87
CA LEU A 981 17.33 -18.87 1.92
C LEU A 981 17.06 -18.13 3.24
N ARG A 982 17.91 -17.17 3.62
CA ARG A 982 17.71 -16.30 4.80
C ARG A 982 16.36 -15.58 4.81
N ARG A 983 15.91 -15.06 3.66
CA ARG A 983 14.60 -14.40 3.52
C ARG A 983 13.47 -15.43 3.50
N ALA A 984 13.64 -16.47 2.69
CA ALA A 984 12.63 -17.51 2.47
C ALA A 984 12.18 -18.18 3.76
N LEU A 985 13.11 -18.59 4.63
CA LEU A 985 12.77 -19.29 5.87
C LEU A 985 12.09 -18.37 6.91
N VAL A 986 12.36 -17.05 6.87
CA VAL A 986 11.62 -16.07 7.67
C VAL A 986 10.19 -15.89 7.13
N ILE A 987 9.99 -15.84 5.81
CA ILE A 987 8.66 -15.84 5.18
C ILE A 987 7.86 -17.10 5.56
N ALA A 988 8.52 -18.26 5.59
CA ALA A 988 7.94 -19.53 5.99
C ALA A 988 7.52 -19.59 7.48
N GLY A 989 8.10 -18.73 8.34
CA GLY A 989 7.71 -18.57 9.75
C GLY A 989 8.80 -18.88 10.79
N ALA A 990 10.05 -19.11 10.40
CA ALA A 990 11.13 -19.45 11.33
C ALA A 990 11.56 -18.25 12.21
N GLU A 991 11.71 -18.48 13.51
CA GLU A 991 12.14 -17.46 14.48
C GLU A 991 13.65 -17.16 14.44
N THR A 992 14.46 -18.20 14.26
CA THR A 992 15.93 -18.13 14.31
C THR A 992 16.54 -19.03 13.24
N LEU A 993 17.53 -18.51 12.52
CA LEU A 993 18.29 -19.21 11.50
C LEU A 993 19.77 -19.28 11.90
N VAL A 994 20.39 -20.45 11.75
CA VAL A 994 21.85 -20.63 11.80
C VAL A 994 22.31 -21.03 10.41
N MET A 995 23.16 -20.22 9.79
CA MET A 995 23.51 -20.33 8.36
C MET A 995 24.97 -19.97 8.10
N SER A 996 25.57 -20.54 7.05
CA SER A 996 26.97 -20.31 6.71
C SER A 996 27.18 -19.17 5.70
N LEU A 997 28.33 -18.49 5.78
CA LEU A 997 28.70 -17.37 4.89
C LEU A 997 29.71 -17.73 3.79
N TRP A 998 30.29 -18.94 3.84
CA TRP A 998 31.22 -19.51 2.86
C TRP A 998 31.23 -21.05 2.94
N LYS A 999 32.02 -21.71 2.08
CA LYS A 999 32.20 -23.17 2.06
C LYS A 999 33.20 -23.64 3.11
N ILE A 1000 32.82 -24.64 3.90
CA ILE A 1000 33.56 -25.12 5.07
C ILE A 1000 33.77 -26.63 4.94
N ASP A 1001 34.88 -27.13 5.48
CA ASP A 1001 35.14 -28.57 5.67
C ASP A 1001 34.03 -29.26 6.50
N ASP A 1002 33.60 -30.44 6.06
CA ASP A 1002 32.50 -31.20 6.69
C ASP A 1002 32.84 -31.60 8.13
N GLU A 1003 34.10 -31.93 8.43
CA GLU A 1003 34.51 -32.33 9.78
C GLU A 1003 34.42 -31.14 10.76
N ALA A 1004 34.89 -29.96 10.32
CA ALA A 1004 34.76 -28.73 11.09
C ALA A 1004 33.30 -28.38 11.39
N THR A 1005 32.44 -28.55 10.38
CA THR A 1005 31.01 -28.24 10.47
C THR A 1005 30.32 -29.16 11.48
N ARG A 1006 30.58 -30.47 11.41
CA ARG A 1006 30.11 -31.45 12.39
C ARG A 1006 30.56 -31.13 13.82
N GLU A 1007 31.83 -30.77 14.00
CA GLU A 1007 32.38 -30.36 15.30
C GLU A 1007 31.62 -29.14 15.87
N LEU A 1008 31.44 -28.10 15.06
CA LEU A 1008 30.75 -26.87 15.43
C LEU A 1008 29.28 -27.13 15.78
N MET A 1009 28.54 -27.85 14.93
CA MET A 1009 27.11 -28.11 15.14
C MET A 1009 26.85 -29.02 16.34
N THR A 1010 27.68 -30.05 16.54
CA THR A 1010 27.57 -30.94 17.71
C THR A 1010 27.77 -30.17 19.01
N ALA A 1011 28.79 -29.30 19.06
CA ALA A 1011 29.04 -28.44 20.22
C ALA A 1011 27.91 -27.41 20.41
N TYR A 1012 27.36 -26.85 19.33
CA TYR A 1012 26.27 -25.87 19.39
C TYR A 1012 25.01 -26.44 20.06
N TYR A 1013 24.57 -27.64 19.68
CA TYR A 1013 23.43 -28.28 20.33
C TYR A 1013 23.72 -28.71 21.78
N ALA A 1014 24.97 -29.02 22.13
CA ALA A 1014 25.35 -29.28 23.52
C ALA A 1014 25.23 -28.02 24.40
N GLU A 1015 25.67 -26.86 23.91
CA GLU A 1015 25.52 -25.58 24.62
C GLU A 1015 24.05 -25.12 24.68
N LEU A 1016 23.22 -25.43 23.67
CA LEU A 1016 21.76 -25.21 23.72
C LEU A 1016 21.07 -26.09 24.77
N GLN A 1017 21.52 -27.33 24.98
CA GLN A 1017 21.02 -28.19 26.06
C GLN A 1017 21.48 -27.72 27.46
N ALA A 1018 22.56 -26.94 27.54
CA ALA A 1018 23.01 -26.27 28.77
C ALA A 1018 22.21 -24.99 29.11
N ASP A 1019 20.98 -24.85 28.58
CA ASP A 1019 20.04 -23.72 28.79
C ASP A 1019 20.61 -22.34 28.40
N ARG A 1020 21.55 -22.28 27.44
CA ARG A 1020 22.05 -21.02 26.89
C ARG A 1020 21.13 -20.47 25.78
N GLY A 1021 21.12 -19.14 25.66
CA GLY A 1021 20.52 -18.45 24.51
C GLY A 1021 21.20 -18.83 23.19
N ARG A 1022 20.47 -18.72 22.08
CA ARG A 1022 20.88 -19.22 20.75
C ARG A 1022 22.16 -18.55 20.25
N SER A 1023 22.34 -17.26 20.48
CA SER A 1023 23.58 -16.55 20.08
C SER A 1023 24.73 -16.77 21.06
N ASP A 1024 24.46 -16.90 22.37
CA ASP A 1024 25.48 -17.17 23.38
C ASP A 1024 26.03 -18.60 23.29
N ALA A 1025 25.19 -19.58 22.92
CA ALA A 1025 25.62 -20.94 22.61
C ALA A 1025 26.59 -20.96 21.42
N MET A 1026 26.28 -20.24 20.33
CA MET A 1026 27.19 -20.13 19.18
C MET A 1026 28.51 -19.46 19.59
N ARG A 1027 28.44 -18.36 20.34
CA ARG A 1027 29.62 -17.66 20.86
C ARG A 1027 30.50 -18.56 21.72
N ALA A 1028 29.92 -19.39 22.59
CA ALA A 1028 30.69 -20.32 23.43
C ALA A 1028 31.49 -21.32 22.57
N VAL A 1029 30.88 -21.89 21.53
CA VAL A 1029 31.55 -22.77 20.56
C VAL A 1029 32.66 -22.02 19.81
N GLN A 1030 32.39 -20.79 19.36
CA GLN A 1030 33.37 -19.96 18.66
C GLN A 1030 34.62 -19.67 19.50
N LEU A 1031 34.44 -19.32 20.77
CA LEU A 1031 35.55 -19.10 21.72
C LEU A 1031 36.31 -20.39 22.01
N SER A 1032 35.62 -21.53 22.14
CA SER A 1032 36.26 -22.83 22.32
C SER A 1032 37.09 -23.25 21.10
N MET A 1033 36.61 -22.97 19.88
CA MET A 1033 37.36 -23.23 18.65
C MET A 1033 38.55 -22.29 18.50
N LEU A 1034 38.39 -21.01 18.79
CA LEU A 1034 39.47 -20.00 18.80
C LEU A 1034 40.61 -20.43 19.75
N ALA A 1035 40.29 -20.97 20.92
CA ALA A 1035 41.26 -21.48 21.89
C ALA A 1035 41.91 -22.84 21.51
N SER A 1036 41.32 -23.61 20.60
CA SER A 1036 41.68 -25.02 20.35
C SER A 1036 43.01 -25.27 19.61
N GLY A 1037 43.68 -24.22 19.13
CA GLY A 1037 44.88 -24.32 18.28
C GLY A 1037 44.60 -24.83 16.86
N ARG A 1038 44.09 -26.08 16.72
CA ARG A 1038 43.79 -26.71 15.41
C ARG A 1038 42.70 -25.98 14.63
N ARG A 1039 41.65 -25.47 15.29
CA ARG A 1039 40.53 -24.75 14.66
C ARG A 1039 40.56 -23.23 14.96
N ALA A 1040 41.71 -22.68 15.35
CA ALA A 1040 41.82 -21.28 15.79
C ALA A 1040 41.57 -20.24 14.67
N HIS A 1041 41.77 -20.63 13.40
CA HIS A 1041 41.55 -19.75 12.25
C HIS A 1041 40.06 -19.41 12.06
N PRO A 1042 39.66 -18.13 11.85
CA PRO A 1042 38.27 -17.72 11.69
C PRO A 1042 37.47 -18.47 10.63
N TYR A 1043 38.12 -19.01 9.60
CA TYR A 1043 37.49 -19.90 8.60
C TYR A 1043 36.63 -21.01 9.23
N TYR A 1044 37.06 -21.57 10.37
CA TYR A 1044 36.35 -22.67 11.04
C TYR A 1044 35.20 -22.21 11.94
N TRP A 1045 35.37 -21.09 12.66
CA TRP A 1045 34.44 -20.68 13.73
C TRP A 1045 33.56 -19.46 13.36
N ALA A 1046 34.05 -18.52 12.56
CA ALA A 1046 33.30 -17.32 12.15
C ALA A 1046 32.35 -17.56 10.96
N SER A 1047 32.31 -18.80 10.48
CA SER A 1047 31.66 -19.19 9.24
C SER A 1047 30.14 -19.27 9.33
N PHE A 1048 29.60 -19.49 10.54
CA PHE A 1048 28.17 -19.48 10.84
C PHE A 1048 27.75 -18.22 11.61
N ILE A 1049 26.56 -17.71 11.27
CA ILE A 1049 25.90 -16.61 11.98
C ILE A 1049 24.53 -17.05 12.52
N VAL A 1050 24.11 -16.43 13.64
CA VAL A 1050 22.78 -16.61 14.23
C VAL A 1050 21.92 -15.39 13.91
N ALA A 1051 20.87 -15.58 13.13
CA ALA A 1051 19.93 -14.52 12.74
C ALA A 1051 18.54 -14.74 13.34
N GLY A 1052 17.87 -13.69 13.80
CA GLY A 1052 16.52 -13.76 14.40
C GLY A 1052 16.53 -13.69 15.94
N ASN A 1053 15.63 -14.43 16.61
CA ASN A 1053 15.54 -14.40 18.08
C ASN A 1053 16.77 -15.06 18.73
N ALA A 1054 17.44 -14.36 19.65
CA ALA A 1054 18.62 -14.85 20.36
C ALA A 1054 18.35 -15.50 21.72
N THR A 1055 17.22 -15.17 22.38
CA THR A 1055 17.17 -15.18 23.86
C THR A 1055 16.70 -16.49 24.49
N SER A 1056 15.87 -17.28 23.81
CA SER A 1056 15.30 -18.51 24.38
C SER A 1056 16.09 -19.76 23.98
N ALA A 1057 16.53 -20.55 24.96
CA ALA A 1057 16.92 -21.95 24.77
C ALA A 1057 15.75 -22.78 24.19
N LEU A 1058 16.02 -24.04 23.80
CA LEU A 1058 15.07 -24.84 23.02
C LEU A 1058 13.74 -25.16 23.73
N GLY A 1059 13.68 -25.15 25.07
CA GLY A 1059 12.57 -25.72 25.84
C GLY A 1059 11.66 -24.78 26.66
N ARG A 1060 11.90 -23.46 26.73
CA ARG A 1060 11.10 -22.54 27.58
C ARG A 1060 10.26 -21.54 26.79
N PRO A 1061 9.09 -21.10 27.28
CA PRO A 1061 8.42 -19.90 26.78
C PRO A 1061 9.11 -18.64 27.35
N ASP A 1062 9.17 -17.56 26.56
CA ASP A 1062 9.56 -16.25 27.07
C ASP A 1062 8.48 -15.77 28.06
N LEU A 1063 8.75 -15.92 29.36
CA LEU A 1063 7.89 -15.36 30.40
C LEU A 1063 8.08 -13.83 30.41
N PRO A 1064 7.02 -13.02 30.27
CA PRO A 1064 7.13 -11.57 30.38
C PRO A 1064 7.64 -11.22 31.78
N ARG A 1065 8.85 -10.65 31.86
CA ARG A 1065 9.44 -10.22 33.13
C ARG A 1065 8.56 -9.10 33.72
N PRO A 1066 8.17 -9.17 35.00
CA PRO A 1066 7.40 -8.09 35.62
C PRO A 1066 8.24 -6.81 35.60
N ALA A 1067 7.61 -5.70 35.23
CA ALA A 1067 8.28 -4.41 35.13
C ALA A 1067 8.97 -4.04 36.46
N VAL A 1068 10.30 -3.91 36.42
CA VAL A 1068 11.07 -3.39 37.54
C VAL A 1068 10.74 -1.91 37.68
N PRO A 1069 10.16 -1.45 38.81
CA PRO A 1069 9.90 -0.03 38.99
C PRO A 1069 11.23 0.74 39.03
N PRO A 1070 11.34 1.90 38.37
CA PRO A 1070 12.59 2.65 38.32
C PRO A 1070 13.00 3.10 39.72
N LEU A 1071 14.26 2.82 40.09
CA LEU A 1071 14.90 3.42 41.25
C LEU A 1071 15.08 4.93 40.98
N PRO A 1072 14.62 5.83 41.88
CA PRO A 1072 14.82 7.26 41.70
C PRO A 1072 16.29 7.64 41.91
N PRO A 1073 16.90 8.49 41.06
CA PRO A 1073 18.27 8.96 41.21
C PRO A 1073 18.41 10.12 42.22
N TRP A 1074 19.68 10.49 42.47
CA TRP A 1074 20.18 11.58 43.35
C TRP A 1074 20.14 11.24 44.87
N TYR A 1075 21.20 11.39 45.67
CA TYR A 1075 22.34 12.32 45.58
C TYR A 1075 23.73 11.71 45.93
N CYS A 1076 24.79 12.42 45.49
CA CYS A 1076 26.21 12.13 45.76
C CYS A 1076 26.67 12.41 47.21
N GLY A 1077 27.84 11.87 47.59
CA GLY A 1077 28.64 12.35 48.73
C GLY A 1077 29.91 11.53 49.00
N CYS A 1078 31.09 12.08 48.71
CA CYS A 1078 32.38 11.40 48.90
C CYS A 1078 32.92 11.51 50.34
N SER A 1079 33.46 10.42 50.91
CA SER A 1079 34.69 10.39 51.74
C SER A 1079 35.06 8.95 52.13
N ALA A 1080 36.36 8.69 52.35
CA ALA A 1080 36.93 7.35 52.61
C ALA A 1080 37.31 7.17 54.11
N PRO A 1081 38.18 6.20 54.49
CA PRO A 1081 37.86 4.78 54.70
C PRO A 1081 38.09 4.32 56.16
N GLY A 1082 37.62 3.13 56.58
CA GLY A 1082 37.93 2.64 57.93
C GLY A 1082 37.45 1.23 58.31
N ALA A 1083 38.39 0.27 58.26
CA ALA A 1083 38.59 -0.86 59.18
C ALA A 1083 37.45 -1.80 59.66
N ALA A 1084 37.65 -3.08 59.31
CA ALA A 1084 37.68 -4.24 60.22
C ALA A 1084 36.39 -4.94 60.75
N ALA A 1085 36.26 -6.20 60.28
CA ALA A 1085 36.00 -7.42 61.06
C ALA A 1085 34.80 -7.49 62.03
N SER A 1086 33.82 -8.36 61.71
CA SER A 1086 33.85 -9.76 62.19
C SER A 1086 32.63 -10.58 61.72
N SER A 1087 32.90 -11.82 61.33
CA SER A 1087 31.94 -12.94 61.23
C SER A 1087 32.06 -13.78 62.54
N PRO A 1088 31.40 -14.95 62.74
CA PRO A 1088 30.48 -15.69 61.85
C PRO A 1088 29.18 -16.18 62.51
N GLY A 1089 28.26 -16.69 61.68
CA GLY A 1089 27.03 -17.36 62.12
C GLY A 1089 27.17 -18.84 62.49
N SER A 1090 26.01 -19.50 62.65
CA SER A 1090 25.64 -20.84 62.14
C SER A 1090 24.64 -21.58 63.05
N TRP A 1091 24.04 -22.66 62.53
CA TRP A 1091 23.18 -23.64 63.22
C TRP A 1091 21.79 -23.09 63.62
N ALA A 1092 20.75 -23.15 62.79
CA ALA A 1092 20.30 -24.18 61.85
C ALA A 1092 19.74 -25.46 62.50
N ILE A 1093 18.41 -25.60 62.37
CA ILE A 1093 17.64 -26.85 62.26
C ILE A 1093 17.52 -27.71 63.53
N LEU A 1094 16.35 -27.61 64.16
CA LEU A 1094 15.51 -28.81 64.32
C LEU A 1094 14.06 -28.47 63.96
N ALA A 1095 13.57 -29.05 62.87
CA ALA A 1095 12.16 -29.03 62.53
C ALA A 1095 11.47 -30.22 63.22
N LEU A 1096 10.23 -30.04 63.72
CA LEU A 1096 9.10 -30.97 63.63
C LEU A 1096 7.98 -30.62 64.62
N ALA A 1097 6.88 -30.04 64.11
CA ALA A 1097 5.54 -30.64 64.17
C ALA A 1097 4.53 -29.72 63.46
N LEU A 1098 3.62 -30.31 62.66
CA LEU A 1098 2.57 -29.58 61.94
C LEU A 1098 1.37 -29.24 62.85
N GLY A 1099 0.65 -28.16 62.55
CA GLY A 1099 -0.55 -27.77 63.31
C GLY A 1099 -1.42 -26.63 62.74
N LEU A 1100 -1.96 -26.80 61.52
CA LEU A 1100 -3.23 -26.19 61.02
C LEU A 1100 -3.36 -24.64 60.81
N ALA A 1101 -3.10 -24.21 59.57
CA ALA A 1101 -3.94 -23.37 58.66
C ALA A 1101 -4.53 -21.94 58.98
N ARG A 1102 -4.03 -20.95 58.20
CA ARG A 1102 -4.73 -19.90 57.38
C ARG A 1102 -5.33 -18.56 57.93
N ALA A 1103 -4.73 -17.45 57.43
CA ALA A 1103 -5.33 -16.35 56.61
C ALA A 1103 -5.54 -14.88 57.13
N ALA A 1104 -4.62 -13.99 56.70
CA ALA A 1104 -4.77 -12.69 55.99
C ALA A 1104 -5.29 -11.36 56.64
N ALA A 1105 -4.71 -10.24 56.16
CA ALA A 1105 -4.93 -8.82 56.54
C ALA A 1105 -5.59 -7.98 55.40
N ARG A 1106 -6.01 -6.69 55.56
CA ARG A 1106 -5.16 -5.47 55.44
C ARG A 1106 -5.87 -4.10 55.66
N ARG A 1107 -5.07 -3.01 55.66
CA ARG A 1107 -5.37 -1.54 55.79
C ARG A 1107 -4.26 -0.72 55.06
N SER A 1108 -4.27 0.62 54.79
CA SER A 1108 -5.29 1.69 54.55
C SER A 1108 -4.57 3.07 54.28
N TRP A 1109 -5.31 4.21 54.15
CA TRP A 1109 -4.84 5.64 54.31
C TRP A 1109 -3.95 6.30 53.20
N ASP A 1110 -3.56 7.60 53.25
CA ASP A 1110 -4.31 8.91 53.24
C ASP A 1110 -3.36 10.15 53.03
N ARG A 1111 -3.86 11.23 52.37
CA ARG A 1111 -3.56 12.71 52.37
C ARG A 1111 -2.17 13.45 52.41
N ARG A 1112 -2.16 14.54 51.59
CA ARG A 1112 -1.76 15.98 51.83
C ARG A 1112 -0.27 16.44 51.81
N ARG A 1113 -0.06 17.68 51.33
CA ARG A 1113 0.52 18.79 52.13
C ARG A 1113 0.06 20.16 51.59
N ARG A 1114 0.65 21.28 52.06
CA ARG A 1114 -0.15 22.44 52.51
C ARG A 1114 0.54 23.80 52.45
N GLY A 1115 -0.24 24.85 52.16
CA GLY A 1115 0.05 26.28 52.31
C GLY A 1115 -1.27 27.08 52.23
N ARG A 1116 -1.35 28.41 52.35
CA ARG A 1116 -0.51 29.50 52.94
C ARG A 1116 -1.53 30.64 53.21
N ARG A 1117 -1.46 31.52 54.23
CA ARG A 1117 -0.76 31.67 55.53
C ARG A 1117 -1.57 32.75 56.32
N ARG A 1118 -1.45 32.88 57.66
CA ARG A 1118 -2.34 33.71 58.57
C ARG A 1118 -3.78 33.12 58.65
N VAL A 1119 -4.68 33.50 59.56
CA VAL A 1119 -4.60 34.48 60.68
C VAL A 1119 -4.66 33.81 62.08
N ALA A 1120 -5.79 33.79 62.79
CA ALA A 1120 -5.97 33.35 64.20
C ALA A 1120 -7.36 32.69 64.43
N ALA A 1121 -7.64 31.90 65.49
CA ALA A 1121 -6.95 31.71 66.78
C ALA A 1121 -7.10 30.27 67.36
N ALA A 1122 -6.30 29.91 68.38
CA ALA A 1122 -6.35 28.74 69.29
C ALA A 1122 -6.38 27.30 68.65
N ALA A 1123 -5.45 26.35 68.81
CA ALA A 1123 -4.39 26.03 69.80
C ALA A 1123 -4.85 25.30 71.09
N LEU A 1124 -4.64 23.98 71.18
CA LEU A 1124 -3.58 23.39 72.03
C LEU A 1124 -3.39 21.86 71.81
N ALA A 1125 -2.11 21.45 71.76
CA ALA A 1125 -1.49 20.23 72.33
C ALA A 1125 -2.02 18.79 72.06
N ALA A 1126 -1.20 17.72 72.15
CA ALA A 1126 0.24 17.53 71.96
C ALA A 1126 0.58 16.00 72.00
N LEU A 1127 1.80 15.64 71.58
CA LEU A 1127 2.61 14.49 72.03
C LEU A 1127 2.27 13.02 71.61
N LEU A 1128 3.30 12.40 71.02
CA LEU A 1128 3.70 10.98 71.06
C LEU A 1128 2.85 9.92 70.32
N ALA A 1129 3.35 8.71 69.97
CA ALA A 1129 4.65 8.27 69.40
C ALA A 1129 4.59 6.75 69.07
N LEU A 1130 5.47 6.28 68.17
CA LEU A 1130 5.97 4.89 67.99
C LEU A 1130 5.09 3.77 67.36
N ALA A 1131 5.74 3.11 66.37
CA ALA A 1131 5.77 1.67 66.04
C ALA A 1131 4.53 0.91 65.49
N GLY A 1132 4.78 0.04 64.48
CA GLY A 1132 3.86 -1.03 64.05
C GLY A 1132 3.99 -1.44 62.57
N CYS A 1133 4.34 -2.71 62.29
CA CYS A 1133 4.63 -3.23 60.94
C CYS A 1133 3.39 -3.63 60.10
N SER A 1134 3.58 -3.78 58.78
CA SER A 1134 2.65 -4.42 57.83
C SER A 1134 2.69 -5.96 57.95
N PRO A 1135 1.73 -6.73 57.37
CA PRO A 1135 2.02 -7.35 56.07
C PRO A 1135 0.80 -7.61 55.13
N ALA A 1136 1.01 -8.50 54.16
CA ALA A 1136 0.24 -8.92 52.97
C ALA A 1136 -0.77 -10.07 53.26
N ILE A 1137 -1.51 -10.78 52.37
CA ILE A 1137 -1.87 -10.82 50.92
C ILE A 1137 -3.02 -11.88 50.78
N THR A 1138 -3.92 -11.84 49.77
CA THR A 1138 -4.33 -12.98 48.85
C THR A 1138 -5.68 -12.78 48.12
N CYS A 1139 -5.75 -13.28 46.87
CA CYS A 1139 -6.98 -13.58 46.10
C CYS A 1139 -7.58 -14.95 46.48
N ASN A 1140 -8.89 -15.17 46.32
CA ASN A 1140 -9.48 -15.82 45.10
C ASN A 1140 -10.98 -16.21 45.22
N VAL A 1141 -11.73 -15.97 44.14
CA VAL A 1141 -12.76 -16.84 43.50
C VAL A 1141 -13.94 -17.44 44.34
N THR A 1142 -15.12 -16.82 44.16
CA THR A 1142 -16.52 -17.34 44.10
C THR A 1142 -17.06 -18.41 45.07
N ARG A 1143 -18.15 -18.05 45.78
CA ARG A 1143 -19.50 -18.60 45.53
C ARG A 1143 -20.62 -17.70 46.13
N THR A 1144 -21.85 -17.92 45.68
CA THR A 1144 -23.03 -17.04 45.75
C THR A 1144 -23.92 -17.21 46.99
N THR A 1145 -24.46 -16.09 47.51
CA THR A 1145 -25.87 -15.85 47.98
C THR A 1145 -25.94 -14.41 48.52
N SER A 1146 -26.44 -13.42 47.78
CA SER A 1146 -27.85 -12.93 47.76
C SER A 1146 -28.37 -12.32 49.08
N VAL A 1147 -28.69 -11.02 49.09
CA VAL A 1147 -29.93 -10.41 49.62
C VAL A 1147 -29.96 -8.86 49.44
N LEU A 1148 -31.03 -8.37 48.79
CA LEU A 1148 -31.73 -7.06 48.87
C LEU A 1148 -30.98 -5.69 48.93
N ARG A 1149 -30.97 -4.97 47.78
CA ARG A 1149 -31.72 -3.72 47.37
C ARG A 1149 -31.97 -2.53 48.37
N PRO A 1150 -32.34 -1.29 47.90
CA PRO A 1150 -31.60 -0.01 48.13
C PRO A 1150 -32.54 1.10 48.75
N PRO A 1151 -32.59 2.42 48.40
CA PRO A 1151 -31.67 3.41 47.74
C PRO A 1151 -31.60 4.82 48.44
N SER A 1152 -31.08 5.83 47.72
CA SER A 1152 -31.15 7.31 47.93
C SER A 1152 -30.12 7.94 48.89
N GLN A 1153 -29.66 9.20 48.74
CA GLN A 1153 -30.09 10.34 47.91
C GLN A 1153 -28.95 10.99 47.07
N ALA A 1154 -29.31 11.95 46.22
CA ALA A 1154 -28.46 12.61 45.23
C ALA A 1154 -27.57 13.74 45.77
N GLY A 1155 -26.49 14.04 45.04
CA GLY A 1155 -25.64 15.22 45.19
C GLY A 1155 -24.65 15.31 44.02
N GLN A 1156 -24.70 16.39 43.24
CA GLN A 1156 -23.97 16.53 41.96
C GLN A 1156 -22.44 16.63 42.15
N VAL A 1157 -21.69 16.07 41.19
CA VAL A 1157 -20.28 16.42 40.92
C VAL A 1157 -20.14 16.76 39.45
N THR A 1158 -19.75 18.00 39.16
CA THR A 1158 -19.42 18.48 37.81
C THR A 1158 -18.02 17.99 37.39
N ILE A 1159 -17.93 17.28 36.27
CA ILE A 1159 -16.65 16.89 35.65
C ILE A 1159 -16.32 17.90 34.56
N SER A 1160 -15.41 18.83 34.85
CA SER A 1160 -14.84 19.73 33.85
C SER A 1160 -13.77 19.01 33.03
N SER A 1161 -14.07 18.78 31.75
CA SER A 1161 -13.24 18.11 30.73
C SER A 1161 -13.06 16.59 30.88
N ILE A 1162 -13.51 15.87 29.84
CA ILE A 1162 -13.08 14.52 29.48
C ILE A 1162 -12.33 14.68 28.16
N ARG A 1163 -11.05 14.29 28.10
CA ARG A 1163 -10.36 14.13 26.80
C ARG A 1163 -10.82 12.82 26.17
N ILE A 1164 -11.55 12.92 25.07
CA ILE A 1164 -11.85 11.80 24.18
C ILE A 1164 -10.61 11.60 23.27
N PRO A 1165 -10.04 10.39 23.14
CA PRO A 1165 -8.99 10.11 22.14
C PRO A 1165 -9.51 10.39 20.73
N GLU A 1166 -8.67 10.93 19.83
CA GLU A 1166 -9.11 11.31 18.47
C GLU A 1166 -9.78 10.17 17.70
N GLU A 1167 -9.35 8.93 17.92
CA GLU A 1167 -9.93 7.71 17.34
C GLU A 1167 -11.43 7.54 17.68
N ALA A 1168 -11.81 7.83 18.93
CA ALA A 1168 -13.20 7.81 19.37
C ALA A 1168 -13.98 9.04 18.87
N ALA A 1169 -13.32 10.18 18.66
CA ALA A 1169 -13.94 11.35 18.04
C ALA A 1169 -14.27 11.11 16.56
N VAL A 1170 -13.41 10.39 15.82
CA VAL A 1170 -13.69 9.97 14.44
C VAL A 1170 -14.86 8.99 14.38
N GLN A 1171 -14.91 7.98 15.26
CA GLN A 1171 -16.05 7.05 15.32
C GLN A 1171 -17.36 7.74 15.75
N LEU A 1172 -17.32 8.66 16.72
CA LEU A 1172 -18.48 9.48 17.09
C LEU A 1172 -18.94 10.37 15.93
N GLY A 1173 -18.01 10.94 15.15
CA GLY A 1173 -18.32 11.69 13.93
C GLY A 1173 -19.01 10.85 12.84
N VAL A 1174 -18.61 9.58 12.68
CA VAL A 1174 -19.27 8.62 11.78
C VAL A 1174 -20.69 8.31 12.24
N VAL A 1175 -20.92 8.12 13.54
CA VAL A 1175 -22.28 7.91 14.09
C VAL A 1175 -23.15 9.17 13.94
N TRP A 1176 -22.60 10.36 14.16
CA TRP A 1176 -23.31 11.63 13.98
C TRP A 1176 -23.73 11.86 12.52
N ALA A 1177 -22.83 11.62 11.57
CA ALA A 1177 -23.09 11.78 10.13
C ALA A 1177 -24.14 10.81 9.57
N GLN A 1178 -24.45 9.71 10.27
CA GLN A 1178 -25.53 8.78 9.91
C GLN A 1178 -26.90 9.15 10.52
N SER A 1179 -26.98 10.22 11.32
CA SER A 1179 -28.17 10.52 12.16
C SER A 1179 -29.06 11.67 11.67
N GLU A 1180 -28.68 12.41 10.63
CA GLU A 1180 -29.42 13.61 10.14
C GLU A 1180 -30.85 13.32 9.60
N GLU A 1181 -31.26 12.05 9.45
CA GLU A 1181 -32.62 11.65 9.02
C GLU A 1181 -33.50 11.04 10.14
N ARG A 1182 -33.08 11.04 11.42
CA ARG A 1182 -33.84 10.40 12.52
C ARG A 1182 -34.47 11.40 13.48
N THR A 1183 -35.75 11.20 13.79
CA THR A 1183 -36.60 12.17 14.51
C THR A 1183 -36.70 11.95 16.03
N SER A 1184 -35.96 11.02 16.63
CA SER A 1184 -35.89 10.86 18.08
C SER A 1184 -34.47 10.69 18.63
N ILE A 1185 -34.20 11.36 19.76
CA ILE A 1185 -32.94 11.25 20.51
C ILE A 1185 -32.82 9.86 21.18
N GLU A 1186 -33.94 9.19 21.48
CA GLU A 1186 -33.95 7.84 22.06
C GLU A 1186 -33.36 6.78 21.14
N GLU A 1187 -33.68 6.80 19.83
CA GLU A 1187 -33.07 5.87 18.86
C GLU A 1187 -31.57 6.10 18.70
N LEU A 1188 -31.13 7.36 18.74
CA LEU A 1188 -29.73 7.77 18.70
C LEU A 1188 -28.96 7.23 19.92
N MET A 1189 -29.56 7.29 21.11
CA MET A 1189 -28.98 6.75 22.35
C MET A 1189 -28.97 5.22 22.37
N GLN A 1190 -29.99 4.55 21.83
CA GLN A 1190 -30.03 3.08 21.75
C GLN A 1190 -28.93 2.52 20.81
N GLU A 1191 -28.63 3.19 19.70
CA GLU A 1191 -27.48 2.80 18.85
C GLU A 1191 -26.12 3.17 19.46
N LEU A 1192 -26.03 4.23 20.27
CA LEU A 1192 -24.83 4.51 21.05
C LEU A 1192 -24.50 3.38 22.05
N VAL A 1193 -25.55 2.79 22.66
CA VAL A 1193 -25.42 1.64 23.58
C VAL A 1193 -25.07 0.34 22.84
N LYS A 1194 -25.60 0.12 21.63
CA LYS A 1194 -25.25 -1.06 20.81
C LYS A 1194 -23.82 -0.98 20.26
N SER A 1195 -23.41 0.18 19.75
CA SER A 1195 -22.06 0.39 19.21
C SER A 1195 -20.97 0.30 20.28
N THR A 1196 -21.23 0.78 21.50
CA THR A 1196 -20.31 0.57 22.64
C THR A 1196 -20.28 -0.88 23.13
N ALA A 1197 -21.35 -1.66 22.97
CA ALA A 1197 -21.35 -3.09 23.31
C ALA A 1197 -20.46 -3.97 22.39
N ALA A 1198 -20.08 -3.46 21.21
CA ALA A 1198 -19.15 -4.13 20.30
C ALA A 1198 -17.67 -3.99 20.73
N ILE A 1199 -17.36 -3.11 21.69
CA ILE A 1199 -16.00 -2.85 22.19
C ILE A 1199 -15.84 -3.53 23.54
N GLY A 1200 -15.23 -4.72 23.56
CA GLY A 1200 -15.14 -5.57 24.75
C GLY A 1200 -14.38 -4.94 25.92
N GLY A 1201 -15.11 -4.43 26.91
CA GLY A 1201 -14.58 -3.89 28.17
C GLY A 1201 -15.65 -3.82 29.26
N ASN A 1202 -15.28 -4.01 30.53
CA ASN A 1202 -16.23 -4.18 31.64
C ASN A 1202 -17.05 -2.90 31.96
N PHE A 1203 -18.33 -3.12 32.25
CA PHE A 1203 -19.37 -2.10 32.43
C PHE A 1203 -19.14 -1.07 33.56
N VAL A 1204 -19.57 0.17 33.30
CA VAL A 1204 -20.20 1.05 34.31
C VAL A 1204 -21.65 1.27 33.89
N LYS A 1205 -22.60 1.02 34.80
CA LYS A 1205 -24.04 1.14 34.55
C LYS A 1205 -24.49 2.58 34.82
N ILE A 1206 -24.90 3.31 33.77
CA ILE A 1206 -25.42 4.68 33.90
C ILE A 1206 -26.95 4.60 34.06
N ASP A 1207 -27.41 4.60 35.31
CA ASP A 1207 -28.82 4.75 35.64
C ASP A 1207 -29.15 6.25 35.76
N HIS A 1208 -29.97 6.76 34.82
CA HIS A 1208 -30.38 8.16 34.58
C HIS A 1208 -29.36 9.15 34.00
N ILE A 1209 -29.82 9.89 32.97
CA ILE A 1209 -29.31 11.18 32.53
C ILE A 1209 -30.50 12.17 32.59
N SER A 1210 -30.32 13.33 33.21
CA SER A 1210 -31.30 14.42 33.24
C SER A 1210 -30.75 15.64 32.48
N THR A 1211 -31.45 16.09 31.44
CA THR A 1211 -31.07 17.26 30.65
C THR A 1211 -31.58 18.56 31.25
N GLN A 1212 -30.67 19.40 31.72
CA GLN A 1212 -30.88 20.85 31.85
C GLN A 1212 -29.79 21.58 31.08
N PHE A 1213 -30.20 22.49 30.20
CA PHE A 1213 -29.29 23.33 29.41
C PHE A 1213 -29.16 24.70 30.05
N THR A 1214 -27.92 25.13 30.31
CA THR A 1214 -27.59 26.53 30.61
C THR A 1214 -26.59 27.02 29.58
N VAL A 1215 -26.97 28.08 28.85
CA VAL A 1215 -26.10 28.75 27.89
C VAL A 1215 -25.12 29.65 28.67
N GLY A 1216 -23.82 29.36 28.52
CA GLY A 1216 -22.74 30.27 28.91
C GLY A 1216 -21.96 30.63 27.65
N THR A 1217 -21.84 31.92 27.37
CA THR A 1217 -21.05 32.45 26.25
C THR A 1217 -19.57 32.39 26.58
N ASP A 1218 -18.75 31.85 25.66
CA ASP A 1218 -17.62 32.55 25.04
C ASP A 1218 -17.03 31.71 23.89
N ASP A 1219 -16.58 32.40 22.83
CA ASP A 1219 -15.78 31.93 21.68
C ASP A 1219 -16.14 30.63 20.91
N VAL A 1220 -17.18 30.70 20.05
CA VAL A 1220 -17.05 30.39 18.60
C VAL A 1220 -18.12 31.19 17.82
N THR A 1221 -17.71 32.08 16.91
CA THR A 1221 -18.63 32.78 15.99
C THR A 1221 -18.98 31.89 14.78
N VAL A 1222 -20.06 31.12 14.86
CA VAL A 1222 -20.66 30.45 13.69
C VAL A 1222 -21.76 31.33 13.09
N PHE A 1223 -21.57 31.78 11.85
CA PHE A 1223 -22.61 32.47 11.09
C PHE A 1223 -23.74 31.50 10.70
N ILE A 1224 -24.89 31.58 11.39
CA ILE A 1224 -26.13 30.92 10.96
C ILE A 1224 -27.10 31.98 10.41
N ARG A 1225 -27.20 32.07 9.09
CA ARG A 1225 -28.14 32.97 8.41
C ARG A 1225 -29.56 32.37 8.49
N LYS A 1226 -30.37 32.90 9.39
CA LYS A 1226 -31.73 32.45 9.69
C LYS A 1226 -32.73 33.21 8.83
N ASN A 1227 -33.48 32.53 7.96
CA ASN A 1227 -34.73 33.06 7.39
C ASN A 1227 -35.91 32.48 8.17
N LYS A 1228 -36.88 33.32 8.52
CA LYS A 1228 -38.01 33.03 9.39
C LYS A 1228 -39.26 33.60 8.72
N GLU A 1229 -40.19 32.73 8.34
CA GLU A 1229 -41.61 32.94 7.94
C GLU A 1229 -42.07 31.57 7.41
N ASN A 1230 -43.13 30.90 7.88
CA ASN A 1230 -44.22 31.27 8.81
C ASN A 1230 -44.44 30.22 9.91
N VAL A 1231 -45.28 30.56 10.90
CA VAL A 1231 -45.76 29.72 12.01
C VAL A 1231 -47.27 29.53 11.87
N GLN A 1232 -47.86 28.53 12.56
CA GLN A 1232 -49.29 28.14 12.59
C GLN A 1232 -49.80 27.46 11.29
N THR A 1233 -50.67 26.44 11.34
CA THR A 1233 -51.38 25.75 12.45
C THR A 1233 -51.42 24.23 12.14
N GLU A 1234 -51.58 23.29 13.07
CA GLU A 1234 -51.70 23.36 14.54
C GLU A 1234 -51.13 22.07 15.18
N ILE A 1235 -50.90 22.08 16.50
CA ILE A 1235 -50.81 20.87 17.34
C ILE A 1235 -51.67 21.13 18.58
N THR A 1236 -52.77 20.39 18.74
CA THR A 1236 -53.49 20.30 20.02
C THR A 1236 -54.09 18.90 20.18
N GLN A 1237 -53.75 18.20 21.27
CA GLN A 1237 -54.49 17.07 21.88
C GLN A 1237 -54.56 15.75 21.05
N ILE A 1238 -54.38 14.53 21.59
CA ILE A 1238 -54.42 14.00 22.97
C ILE A 1238 -53.35 12.91 23.19
N LEU A 1239 -52.69 12.89 24.36
CA LEU A 1239 -51.97 11.72 24.91
C LEU A 1239 -52.97 10.77 25.60
N GLY A 1240 -52.95 9.47 25.31
CA GLY A 1240 -53.89 8.55 25.96
C GLY A 1240 -53.63 7.04 25.85
N ARG A 1241 -53.02 6.48 26.90
CA ARG A 1241 -53.06 5.07 27.37
C ARG A 1241 -52.22 3.99 26.66
N VAL A 1242 -51.27 3.49 27.45
CA VAL A 1242 -50.66 2.15 27.40
C VAL A 1242 -51.67 1.09 27.88
N TYR A 1243 -51.72 -0.09 27.24
CA TYR A 1243 -51.52 -1.41 27.90
C TYR A 1243 -51.41 -2.56 26.88
N TRP A 1244 -50.74 -3.64 27.31
CA TRP A 1244 -50.34 -4.84 26.55
C TRP A 1244 -51.49 -5.84 26.25
N VAL A 1245 -51.31 -6.76 25.28
CA VAL A 1245 -50.97 -8.21 25.49
C VAL A 1245 -51.15 -9.07 24.21
N SER A 1246 -50.23 -10.03 24.00
CA SER A 1246 -50.24 -11.29 23.21
C SER A 1246 -50.50 -11.35 21.68
N GLU A 1247 -49.50 -11.91 20.99
CA GLU A 1247 -49.57 -13.09 20.09
C GLU A 1247 -50.78 -13.26 19.13
N ALA A 1248 -50.49 -13.24 17.82
CA ALA A 1248 -50.62 -14.41 16.94
C ALA A 1248 -49.85 -14.22 15.62
N ALA A 1249 -49.26 -15.30 15.11
CA ALA A 1249 -48.57 -15.41 13.82
C ALA A 1249 -49.58 -15.66 12.66
N PRO A 1250 -49.18 -15.67 11.36
CA PRO A 1250 -47.83 -15.51 10.81
C PRO A 1250 -47.60 -14.28 9.91
#